data_AF-A0A5N5XI45-F1
#
_entry.id   AF-A0A5N5XI45-F1
#
_cell.length_a   1.000
_cell.length_b   1.000
_cell.length_c   1.000
_cell.angle_alpha   90.00
_cell.angle_beta   90.00
_cell.angle_gamma   90.00
#
_symmetry.space_group_name_H-M   'P 1'
#
loop_
_entity.id
_entity.type
_entity.pdbx_description
1 polymer ?
#
loop_
_entity_poly.entity_id
_entity_poly.type
_entity_poly.pdbx_seq_one_letter_code
_entity_poly.pdbx_strand_id
1 'polypeptide(L)'
;MNCVKGLAWASILLQAAALDANAITTQYFGNDAPWYRDRIPLFESSASDIQDVYYYRWNIFRAHQRDLGADGYISTEFLNDVSWQTQPWALLIDATNFHLREGRWCRDRRFKDDYANFLYGAHKNPYQFSESMADGVWQGYLVDGVAESATANLDAMQDVFKGWNTTTMSTGGYDTSKDLYWIQPLTDATEYTIASIDASGGADGFTGGNAFRPSINSYQYANALAIANLAKLLGQEDVAEEYQQQAADIKKTVQGSLWNSTFEHFIDRYKVDNKYVTYWDFIRGRELVGYVPWTHDLPDDTEEFAQAWKHLLDSEKFAAAHGLRTNEPSYEYYMRQYRYEGTQRECQWNGPAWPYQTTQVLAGLANLLDHYNTSTATGIVTKPDYTNLLQQYAKLHYNPERGGVLNLEEDYDAETGSPIVGLARSPHYFHSGFVDLVLSGLVGIRPRADDVLEVNPLADPEVVTYFRAERILYHGHDIAVQWDATGDHYGTSGLVVEVDGKVVSSAPSLTRITASITRESPPAINRPVAVSVQLSSTSFPQGSVSVADADTDAVHAAIDGRIWFFPESDVANGWDTPAGNGSELWYQIGFQTSTQTSSAEIAFFTNSTQGFDVPDKYSIQVYKSDKWSEASNANYSSPVANGITHASWDGVDTDKIRVVFTPPDGKKVRLVEFKVFG
;
A
#
# COMPACT_ATOMS: atom_id res chain seq x y z
N MET A 1 52.96 42.95 -12.68
CA MET A 1 53.28 41.71 -13.40
C MET A 1 53.28 40.56 -12.39
N ASN A 2 52.31 39.64 -12.54
CA ASN A 2 52.31 38.18 -12.31
C ASN A 2 52.90 37.63 -10.99
N CYS A 3 52.30 36.69 -10.26
CA CYS A 3 51.31 35.66 -10.60
C CYS A 3 50.78 35.10 -9.27
N VAL A 4 49.46 34.95 -9.10
CA VAL A 4 48.87 34.03 -8.11
C VAL A 4 48.61 32.72 -8.84
N LYS A 5 49.23 31.63 -8.38
CA LYS A 5 49.01 30.28 -8.91
C LYS A 5 47.66 29.76 -8.43
N GLY A 6 46.79 29.44 -9.38
CA GLY A 6 45.53 28.75 -9.11
C GLY A 6 45.75 27.33 -8.61
N LEU A 7 44.97 26.94 -7.61
CA LEU A 7 44.73 25.56 -7.25
C LEU A 7 43.74 24.97 -8.27
N ALA A 8 44.23 24.04 -9.09
CA ALA A 8 43.38 23.18 -9.90
C ALA A 8 42.68 22.18 -8.98
N TRP A 9 41.35 22.22 -8.95
CA TRP A 9 40.53 21.17 -8.35
C TRP A 9 40.63 19.95 -9.27
N ALA A 10 41.22 18.86 -8.76
CA ALA A 10 41.13 17.57 -9.40
C ALA A 10 39.69 17.05 -9.20
N SER A 11 38.91 17.01 -10.27
CA SER A 11 37.64 16.28 -10.31
C SER A 11 37.96 14.79 -10.18
N ILE A 12 37.93 14.26 -8.96
CA ILE A 12 37.86 12.81 -8.76
C ILE A 12 36.49 12.41 -9.32
N LEU A 13 36.50 11.72 -10.46
CA LEU A 13 35.30 11.05 -10.98
C LEU A 13 34.92 9.98 -9.96
N LEU A 14 33.97 10.30 -9.08
CA LEU A 14 33.29 9.31 -8.25
C LEU A 14 32.62 8.32 -9.20
N GLN A 15 33.03 7.06 -9.13
CA GLN A 15 32.41 5.99 -9.90
C GLN A 15 31.10 5.62 -9.19
N ALA A 16 29.97 5.76 -9.90
CA ALA A 16 28.67 5.38 -9.37
C ALA A 16 28.60 3.86 -9.20
N ALA A 17 28.19 3.40 -8.01
CA ALA A 17 27.76 2.02 -7.81
C ALA A 17 26.42 1.81 -8.52
N ALA A 18 26.09 0.57 -8.85
CA ALA A 18 24.79 0.20 -9.39
C ALA A 18 24.41 -1.17 -8.86
N LEU A 19 23.15 -1.35 -8.47
CA LEU A 19 22.66 -2.64 -8.02
C LEU A 19 22.37 -3.54 -9.24
N ASP A 20 22.66 -4.83 -9.10
CA ASP A 20 22.29 -5.80 -10.14
C ASP A 20 20.80 -6.13 -10.06
N ALA A 21 20.00 -5.39 -10.83
CA ALA A 21 18.56 -5.55 -10.88
C ALA A 21 18.12 -6.98 -11.21
N ASN A 22 18.84 -7.69 -12.09
CA ASN A 22 18.48 -9.05 -12.45
C ASN A 22 18.78 -10.01 -11.30
N ALA A 23 19.95 -9.89 -10.67
CA ALA A 23 20.32 -10.74 -9.55
C ALA A 23 19.36 -10.57 -8.36
N ILE A 24 19.11 -9.31 -7.97
CA ILE A 24 18.22 -8.99 -6.84
C ILE A 24 16.80 -9.48 -7.11
N THR A 25 16.20 -9.13 -8.25
CA THR A 25 14.80 -9.53 -8.51
C THR A 25 14.66 -11.03 -8.71
N THR A 26 15.65 -11.71 -9.29
CA THR A 26 15.66 -13.19 -9.38
C THR A 26 15.76 -13.83 -8.00
N GLN A 27 16.57 -13.26 -7.10
CA GLN A 27 16.70 -13.76 -5.72
C GLN A 27 15.37 -13.72 -4.98
N TYR A 28 14.65 -12.59 -5.04
CA TYR A 28 13.43 -12.39 -4.25
C TYR A 28 12.15 -12.88 -4.91
N PHE A 29 12.09 -12.90 -6.26
CA PHE A 29 10.85 -13.18 -7.00
C PHE A 29 10.98 -14.35 -7.98
N GLY A 30 12.16 -14.95 -8.11
CA GLY A 30 12.39 -16.11 -8.98
C GLY A 30 11.97 -15.86 -10.43
N ASN A 31 11.16 -16.76 -10.98
CA ASN A 31 10.66 -16.66 -12.36
C ASN A 31 9.69 -15.49 -12.56
N ASP A 32 9.21 -14.88 -11.48
CA ASP A 32 8.30 -13.76 -11.52
C ASP A 32 9.00 -12.39 -11.54
N ALA A 33 10.33 -12.40 -11.40
CA ALA A 33 11.21 -11.24 -11.48
C ALA A 33 10.96 -10.28 -12.66
N PRO A 34 10.60 -10.72 -13.89
CA PRO A 34 10.37 -9.80 -15.00
C PRO A 34 9.30 -8.73 -14.74
N TRP A 35 8.31 -9.00 -13.89
CA TRP A 35 7.32 -7.99 -13.52
C TRP A 35 7.96 -6.88 -12.67
N TYR A 36 8.76 -7.26 -11.67
CA TYR A 36 9.35 -6.35 -10.68
C TYR A 36 10.51 -5.53 -11.24
N ARG A 37 11.40 -6.17 -12.02
CA ARG A 37 12.67 -5.58 -12.50
C ARG A 37 12.53 -4.17 -13.03
N ASP A 38 11.48 -3.90 -13.81
CA ASP A 38 11.27 -2.61 -14.46
C ASP A 38 10.20 -1.74 -13.79
N ARG A 39 9.60 -2.22 -12.70
CA ARG A 39 8.48 -1.57 -11.99
C ARG A 39 8.85 -1.02 -10.63
N ILE A 40 9.77 -1.65 -9.90
CA ILE A 40 10.06 -1.27 -8.52
C ILE A 40 11.41 -0.55 -8.40
N PRO A 41 11.58 0.35 -7.42
CA PRO A 41 12.91 0.73 -6.96
C PRO A 41 13.60 -0.46 -6.30
N LEU A 42 14.93 -0.47 -6.33
CA LEU A 42 15.75 -1.49 -5.69
C LEU A 42 16.34 -0.92 -4.40
N PHE A 43 16.50 -1.78 -3.39
CA PHE A 43 16.99 -1.41 -2.08
C PHE A 43 17.93 -2.48 -1.52
N GLU A 44 19.16 -2.10 -1.20
CA GLU A 44 20.13 -2.93 -0.48
C GLU A 44 20.53 -2.23 0.82
N SER A 45 20.67 -2.96 1.93
CA SER A 45 20.98 -2.39 3.25
C SER A 45 21.69 -3.37 4.16
N SER A 46 22.51 -2.85 5.09
CA SER A 46 23.10 -3.67 6.15
C SER A 46 22.07 -4.19 7.16
N ALA A 47 20.85 -3.64 7.17
CA ALA A 47 19.71 -4.14 7.94
C ALA A 47 18.89 -5.12 7.07
N SER A 48 19.28 -6.41 7.10
CA SER A 48 18.70 -7.44 6.23
C SER A 48 17.21 -7.69 6.48
N ASP A 49 16.74 -7.51 7.72
CA ASP A 49 15.32 -7.65 8.07
C ASP A 49 14.45 -6.60 7.34
N ILE A 50 14.90 -5.35 7.31
CA ILE A 50 14.24 -4.29 6.52
C ILE A 50 14.31 -4.60 5.03
N GLN A 51 15.45 -5.07 4.53
CA GLN A 51 15.63 -5.39 3.11
C GLN A 51 14.70 -6.53 2.66
N ASP A 52 14.64 -7.64 3.39
CA ASP A 52 13.82 -8.79 3.04
C ASP A 52 12.33 -8.42 3.06
N VAL A 53 11.89 -7.64 4.05
CA VAL A 53 10.52 -7.14 4.13
C VAL A 53 10.22 -6.13 3.01
N TYR A 54 11.18 -5.28 2.61
CA TYR A 54 11.00 -4.37 1.47
C TYR A 54 10.60 -5.12 0.19
N TYR A 55 11.29 -6.22 -0.13
CA TYR A 55 10.96 -7.03 -1.30
C TYR A 55 9.69 -7.87 -1.12
N TYR A 56 9.45 -8.40 0.08
CA TYR A 56 8.19 -9.07 0.40
C TYR A 56 6.98 -8.15 0.23
N ARG A 57 7.11 -6.88 0.59
CA ARG A 57 6.05 -5.88 0.47
C ARG A 57 5.76 -5.49 -0.97
N TRP A 58 6.75 -5.53 -1.86
CA TRP A 58 6.50 -5.48 -3.30
C TRP A 58 5.75 -6.73 -3.81
N ASN A 59 5.99 -7.91 -3.22
CA ASN A 59 5.22 -9.11 -3.53
C ASN A 59 3.75 -8.96 -3.13
N ILE A 60 3.47 -8.46 -1.91
CA ILE A 60 2.10 -8.08 -1.49
C ILE A 60 1.51 -7.06 -2.46
N PHE A 61 2.21 -5.95 -2.74
CA PHE A 61 1.71 -4.91 -3.63
C PHE A 61 1.24 -5.50 -4.97
N ARG A 62 2.06 -6.36 -5.59
CA ARG A 62 1.70 -7.04 -6.84
C ARG A 62 0.46 -7.92 -6.69
N ALA A 63 0.42 -8.77 -5.67
CA ALA A 63 -0.68 -9.73 -5.47
C ALA A 63 -2.04 -9.03 -5.33
N HIS A 64 -2.02 -7.79 -4.83
CA HIS A 64 -3.20 -6.95 -4.61
C HIS A 64 -3.54 -6.03 -5.79
N GLN A 65 -2.78 -6.04 -6.89
CA GLN A 65 -3.16 -5.29 -8.10
C GLN A 65 -4.18 -6.09 -8.91
N ARG A 66 -5.47 -5.90 -8.61
CA ARG A 66 -6.57 -6.53 -9.35
C ARG A 66 -6.81 -5.78 -10.66
N ASP A 67 -6.71 -6.50 -11.77
CA ASP A 67 -7.09 -6.03 -13.10
C ASP A 67 -8.61 -6.08 -13.23
N LEU A 68 -9.22 -4.99 -13.66
CA LEU A 68 -10.67 -4.86 -13.88
C LEU A 68 -11.00 -4.80 -15.38
N GLY A 69 -10.05 -5.13 -16.26
CA GLY A 69 -10.18 -5.01 -17.70
C GLY A 69 -10.25 -3.56 -18.14
N ALA A 70 -11.36 -3.15 -18.76
CA ALA A 70 -11.51 -1.80 -19.29
C ALA A 70 -11.55 -0.72 -18.20
N ASP A 71 -11.89 -1.08 -16.96
CA ASP A 71 -11.95 -0.16 -15.82
C ASP A 71 -10.58 0.08 -15.15
N GLY A 72 -9.51 -0.55 -15.65
CA GLY A 72 -8.14 -0.36 -15.14
C GLY A 72 -7.81 -1.27 -13.96
N TYR A 73 -7.02 -0.76 -13.00
CA TYR A 73 -6.57 -1.51 -11.82
C TYR A 73 -7.02 -0.84 -10.53
N ILE A 74 -7.27 -1.67 -9.50
CA ILE A 74 -7.37 -1.23 -8.11
C ILE A 74 -6.38 -2.00 -7.24
N SER A 75 -6.04 -1.44 -6.07
CA SER A 75 -5.42 -2.21 -4.99
C SER A 75 -6.51 -2.81 -4.09
N THR A 76 -6.50 -4.12 -3.90
CA THR A 76 -7.39 -4.79 -2.94
C THR A 76 -6.72 -4.82 -1.56
N GLU A 77 -7.53 -5.02 -0.52
CA GLU A 77 -7.01 -5.16 0.85
C GLU A 77 -6.79 -6.62 1.24
N PHE A 78 -7.75 -7.49 0.90
CA PHE A 78 -7.67 -8.93 1.03
C PHE A 78 -7.34 -9.57 -0.33
N LEU A 79 -6.65 -10.72 -0.31
CA LEU A 79 -6.43 -11.53 -1.51
C LEU A 79 -7.76 -12.09 -2.03
N ASN A 80 -8.50 -12.73 -1.12
CA ASN A 80 -9.81 -13.32 -1.39
C ASN A 80 -10.93 -12.31 -1.11
N ASP A 81 -12.05 -12.49 -1.81
CA ASP A 81 -13.23 -11.65 -1.60
C ASP A 81 -13.78 -11.79 -0.17
N VAL A 82 -14.10 -10.65 0.45
CA VAL A 82 -14.79 -10.57 1.74
C VAL A 82 -16.21 -10.02 1.56
N SER A 83 -17.11 -10.30 2.50
CA SER A 83 -18.54 -10.01 2.33
C SER A 83 -18.91 -8.52 2.43
N TRP A 84 -18.02 -7.68 2.99
CA TRP A 84 -18.24 -6.24 3.20
C TRP A 84 -17.54 -5.35 2.16
N GLN A 85 -16.83 -5.92 1.20
CA GLN A 85 -16.22 -5.17 0.09
C GLN A 85 -17.29 -4.65 -0.88
N THR A 86 -16.93 -3.63 -1.67
CA THR A 86 -17.77 -3.18 -2.77
C THR A 86 -17.68 -4.18 -3.93
N GLN A 87 -18.78 -4.86 -4.19
CA GLN A 87 -18.92 -5.83 -5.28
C GLN A 87 -19.26 -5.15 -6.62
N PRO A 88 -18.78 -5.65 -7.77
CA PRO A 88 -17.95 -6.85 -7.93
C PRO A 88 -16.42 -6.59 -7.87
N TRP A 89 -15.98 -5.35 -7.59
CA TRP A 89 -14.58 -4.95 -7.79
C TRP A 89 -13.62 -5.35 -6.69
N ALA A 90 -14.12 -5.71 -5.49
CA ALA A 90 -13.31 -5.94 -4.29
C ALA A 90 -12.65 -4.68 -3.70
N LEU A 91 -13.34 -3.55 -3.83
CA LEU A 91 -12.89 -2.30 -3.23
C LEU A 91 -13.20 -2.24 -1.73
N LEU A 92 -12.18 -1.92 -0.94
CA LEU A 92 -12.22 -1.42 0.43
C LEU A 92 -11.37 -0.14 0.46
N ILE A 93 -11.91 0.98 0.97
CA ILE A 93 -11.24 2.29 0.85
C ILE A 93 -10.37 2.68 2.05
N ASP A 94 -10.47 1.99 3.17
CA ASP A 94 -9.86 2.30 4.45
C ASP A 94 -8.32 2.30 4.45
N ALA A 95 -7.69 1.49 3.60
CA ALA A 95 -6.23 1.48 3.41
C ALA A 95 -5.76 2.22 2.14
N THR A 96 -6.66 2.89 1.42
CA THR A 96 -6.36 3.50 0.10
C THR A 96 -5.14 4.42 0.12
N ASN A 97 -5.00 5.25 1.15
CA ASN A 97 -3.86 6.17 1.24
C ASN A 97 -2.54 5.40 1.35
N PHE A 98 -2.50 4.28 2.07
CA PHE A 98 -1.32 3.41 2.11
C PHE A 98 -1.04 2.78 0.76
N HIS A 99 -2.07 2.29 0.06
CA HIS A 99 -1.91 1.71 -1.28
C HIS A 99 -1.33 2.72 -2.26
N LEU A 100 -1.86 3.96 -2.27
CA LEU A 100 -1.37 5.04 -3.14
C LEU A 100 0.04 5.49 -2.74
N ARG A 101 0.37 5.55 -1.45
CA ARG A 101 1.72 5.91 -0.96
C ARG A 101 2.76 4.82 -1.14
N GLU A 102 2.37 3.55 -1.13
CA GLU A 102 3.24 2.43 -1.48
C GLU A 102 3.45 2.40 -3.01
N GLY A 103 2.34 2.49 -3.76
CA GLY A 103 2.31 2.45 -5.21
C GLY A 103 2.90 3.66 -5.92
N ARG A 104 3.01 4.83 -5.28
CA ARG A 104 3.64 6.03 -5.90
C ARG A 104 5.09 5.83 -6.30
N TRP A 105 5.76 4.84 -5.70
CA TRP A 105 7.14 4.46 -6.02
C TRP A 105 7.23 3.47 -7.18
N CYS A 106 6.10 2.89 -7.60
CA CYS A 106 6.06 2.01 -8.76
C CYS A 106 6.24 2.85 -10.04
N ARG A 107 7.23 2.46 -10.84
CA ARG A 107 7.55 3.09 -12.13
C ARG A 107 6.43 2.90 -13.14
N ASP A 108 5.64 1.84 -12.99
CA ASP A 108 4.45 1.59 -13.78
C ASP A 108 3.26 2.32 -13.16
N ARG A 109 3.11 3.59 -13.55
CA ARG A 109 2.14 4.51 -12.95
C ARG A 109 0.67 4.09 -13.14
N ARG A 110 0.38 3.08 -13.97
CA ARG A 110 -1.00 2.59 -14.19
C ARG A 110 -1.69 2.24 -12.88
N PHE A 111 -0.97 1.62 -11.93
CA PHE A 111 -1.58 1.13 -10.69
C PHE A 111 -2.06 2.27 -9.79
N LYS A 112 -1.32 3.37 -9.74
CA LYS A 112 -1.74 4.57 -9.01
C LYS A 112 -2.81 5.35 -9.79
N ASP A 113 -2.56 5.61 -11.07
CA ASP A 113 -3.41 6.46 -11.90
C ASP A 113 -4.81 5.84 -12.08
N ASP A 114 -4.88 4.54 -12.36
CA ASP A 114 -6.15 3.83 -12.58
C ASP A 114 -6.93 3.72 -11.28
N TYR A 115 -6.23 3.45 -10.17
CA TYR A 115 -6.87 3.37 -8.87
C TYR A 115 -7.44 4.73 -8.44
N ALA A 116 -6.68 5.82 -8.61
CA ALA A 116 -7.17 7.18 -8.38
C ALA A 116 -8.41 7.50 -9.24
N ASN A 117 -8.40 7.13 -10.51
CA ASN A 117 -9.56 7.29 -11.40
C ASN A 117 -10.75 6.46 -10.95
N PHE A 118 -10.54 5.23 -10.47
CA PHE A 118 -11.61 4.37 -9.96
C PHE A 118 -12.27 4.96 -8.70
N LEU A 119 -11.46 5.42 -7.74
CA LEU A 119 -11.89 5.98 -6.46
C LEU A 119 -12.76 7.24 -6.60
N TYR A 120 -12.60 7.98 -7.70
CA TYR A 120 -13.38 9.19 -7.99
C TYR A 120 -14.33 9.06 -9.19
N GLY A 121 -14.28 7.93 -9.90
CA GLY A 121 -15.06 7.63 -11.09
C GLY A 121 -16.49 7.17 -10.83
N ALA A 122 -17.07 6.48 -11.81
CA ALA A 122 -18.48 6.08 -11.80
C ALA A 122 -18.80 4.96 -10.79
N HIS A 123 -17.81 4.17 -10.40
CA HIS A 123 -17.96 2.98 -9.54
C HIS A 123 -17.48 3.20 -8.10
N LYS A 124 -17.19 4.45 -7.73
CA LYS A 124 -16.70 4.83 -6.40
C LYS A 124 -17.67 4.49 -5.27
N ASN A 125 -17.11 4.24 -4.09
CA ASN A 125 -17.85 4.14 -2.84
C ASN A 125 -17.13 4.92 -1.71
N PRO A 126 -17.08 6.26 -1.78
CA PRO A 126 -16.15 7.08 -1.00
C PRO A 126 -16.52 7.25 0.48
N TYR A 127 -17.66 6.71 0.93
CA TYR A 127 -18.15 6.86 2.30
C TYR A 127 -18.28 5.52 3.05
N GLN A 128 -17.59 4.48 2.55
CA GLN A 128 -17.54 3.16 3.20
C GLN A 128 -16.76 3.23 4.51
N PHE A 129 -15.63 3.92 4.50
CA PHE A 129 -14.76 4.19 5.65
C PHE A 129 -14.30 5.65 5.64
N SER A 130 -13.71 6.12 6.74
CA SER A 130 -12.95 7.36 6.76
C SER A 130 -11.77 7.29 5.78
N GLU A 131 -11.40 8.43 5.20
CA GLU A 131 -10.51 8.43 4.04
C GLU A 131 -9.68 9.71 3.93
N SER A 132 -8.45 9.57 3.42
CA SER A 132 -7.54 10.65 3.00
C SER A 132 -7.10 10.45 1.54
N MET A 133 -8.04 10.10 0.66
CA MET A 133 -7.73 9.69 -0.72
C MET A 133 -7.12 10.82 -1.57
N ALA A 134 -7.58 12.07 -1.39
CA ALA A 134 -7.07 13.20 -2.15
C ALA A 134 -5.61 13.49 -1.77
N ASP A 135 -5.26 13.35 -0.49
CA ASP A 135 -3.85 13.37 -0.05
C ASP A 135 -3.04 12.27 -0.75
N GLY A 136 -3.53 11.02 -0.82
CA GLY A 136 -2.84 9.94 -1.53
C GLY A 136 -2.51 10.29 -2.99
N VAL A 137 -3.45 10.93 -3.71
CA VAL A 137 -3.23 11.40 -5.08
C VAL A 137 -2.19 12.51 -5.15
N TRP A 138 -2.29 13.52 -4.28
CA TRP A 138 -1.31 14.60 -4.19
C TRP A 138 0.10 14.08 -3.89
N GLN A 139 0.23 13.15 -2.94
CA GLN A 139 1.50 12.51 -2.57
C GLN A 139 2.12 11.72 -3.72
N GLY A 140 1.30 11.17 -4.61
CA GLY A 140 1.74 10.56 -5.85
C GLY A 140 2.29 11.58 -6.86
N TYR A 141 1.65 12.74 -6.99
CA TYR A 141 2.13 13.85 -7.83
C TYR A 141 3.48 14.39 -7.36
N LEU A 142 3.70 14.49 -6.04
CA LEU A 142 4.97 14.94 -5.49
C LEU A 142 6.15 14.05 -5.92
N VAL A 143 5.90 12.79 -6.28
CA VAL A 143 6.91 11.84 -6.76
C VAL A 143 7.03 11.87 -8.29
N ASP A 144 5.96 11.65 -9.05
CA ASP A 144 6.09 11.53 -10.51
C ASP A 144 6.04 12.86 -11.27
N GLY A 145 5.50 13.91 -10.67
CA GLY A 145 5.34 15.23 -11.25
C GLY A 145 4.25 15.36 -12.33
N VAL A 146 3.34 14.38 -12.47
CA VAL A 146 2.35 14.35 -13.56
C VAL A 146 1.06 15.06 -13.14
N ALA A 147 1.01 16.38 -13.36
CA ALA A 147 -0.11 17.23 -12.97
C ALA A 147 -1.45 16.83 -13.63
N GLU A 148 -1.43 16.41 -14.90
CA GLU A 148 -2.63 16.00 -15.63
C GLU A 148 -3.35 14.83 -14.92
N SER A 149 -2.62 13.78 -14.54
CA SER A 149 -3.18 12.64 -13.79
C SER A 149 -3.72 13.07 -12.42
N ALA A 150 -2.95 13.87 -11.68
CA ALA A 150 -3.30 14.27 -10.31
C ALA A 150 -4.53 15.18 -10.23
N THR A 151 -4.74 16.01 -11.25
CA THR A 151 -5.84 16.98 -11.31
C THR A 151 -7.10 16.45 -12.01
N ALA A 152 -7.01 15.28 -12.65
CA ALA A 152 -8.09 14.71 -13.49
C ALA A 152 -9.44 14.58 -12.77
N ASN A 153 -9.41 14.38 -11.44
CA ASN A 153 -10.59 14.15 -10.61
C ASN A 153 -10.84 15.24 -9.56
N LEU A 154 -10.27 16.44 -9.73
CA LEU A 154 -10.35 17.51 -8.72
C LEU A 154 -11.79 17.87 -8.32
N ASP A 155 -12.71 17.98 -9.27
CA ASP A 155 -14.12 18.27 -8.97
C ASP A 155 -14.76 17.15 -8.14
N ALA A 156 -14.49 15.88 -8.48
CA ALA A 156 -14.98 14.74 -7.71
C ALA A 156 -14.36 14.66 -6.31
N MET A 157 -13.11 15.09 -6.12
CA MET A 157 -12.49 15.21 -4.80
C MET A 157 -13.21 16.26 -3.96
N GLN A 158 -13.56 17.41 -4.55
CA GLN A 158 -14.36 18.44 -3.87
C GLN A 158 -15.74 17.91 -3.48
N ASP A 159 -16.41 17.15 -4.35
CA ASP A 159 -17.70 16.53 -4.06
C ASP A 159 -17.62 15.55 -2.89
N VAL A 160 -16.57 14.71 -2.84
CA VAL A 160 -16.36 13.76 -1.74
C VAL A 160 -16.12 14.51 -0.43
N PHE A 161 -15.23 15.50 -0.42
CA PHE A 161 -14.96 16.32 0.76
C PHE A 161 -16.24 16.99 1.28
N LYS A 162 -17.02 17.63 0.39
CA LYS A 162 -18.27 18.30 0.75
C LYS A 162 -19.33 17.31 1.22
N GLY A 163 -19.34 16.07 0.72
CA GLY A 163 -20.28 15.03 1.13
C GLY A 163 -20.13 14.58 2.58
N TRP A 164 -18.94 14.70 3.18
CA TRP A 164 -18.74 14.48 4.61
C TRP A 164 -19.43 15.53 5.50
N ASN A 165 -19.84 16.68 4.93
CA ASN A 165 -20.58 17.73 5.64
C ASN A 165 -22.06 17.39 5.81
N THR A 166 -22.34 16.21 6.37
CA THR A 166 -23.68 15.67 6.62
C THR A 166 -23.81 15.22 8.07
N THR A 167 -25.05 15.06 8.53
CA THR A 167 -25.36 14.53 9.87
C THR A 167 -26.16 13.23 9.80
N THR A 168 -26.44 12.72 8.60
CA THR A 168 -27.39 11.63 8.38
C THR A 168 -26.76 10.31 7.95
N MET A 169 -25.46 10.29 7.61
CA MET A 169 -24.78 9.03 7.28
C MET A 169 -24.58 8.22 8.56
N SER A 170 -24.72 6.90 8.46
CA SER A 170 -24.46 6.00 9.59
C SER A 170 -22.96 5.86 9.89
N THR A 171 -22.10 6.08 8.89
CA THR A 171 -20.65 5.93 9.00
C THR A 171 -20.02 7.11 9.75
N GLY A 172 -20.42 8.33 9.43
CA GLY A 172 -19.85 9.54 10.02
C GLY A 172 -20.52 10.82 9.54
N GLY A 173 -19.89 11.95 9.80
CA GLY A 173 -20.40 13.24 9.37
C GLY A 173 -19.67 14.42 9.99
N TYR A 174 -20.28 15.59 9.93
CA TYR A 174 -19.74 16.84 10.47
C TYR A 174 -20.72 17.45 11.48
N ASP A 175 -20.22 17.87 12.65
CA ASP A 175 -21.00 18.59 13.66
C ASP A 175 -20.65 20.07 13.63
N THR A 176 -21.51 20.87 12.99
CA THR A 176 -21.31 22.33 12.86
C THR A 176 -21.33 23.08 14.19
N SER A 177 -21.77 22.46 15.29
CA SER A 177 -21.71 23.09 16.62
C SER A 177 -20.34 22.98 17.28
N LYS A 178 -19.50 22.07 16.78
CA LYS A 178 -18.14 21.80 17.27
C LYS A 178 -17.07 22.04 16.22
N ASP A 179 -17.46 22.25 14.97
CA ASP A 179 -16.59 22.35 13.81
C ASP A 179 -15.65 21.15 13.66
N LEU A 180 -16.18 19.94 13.91
CA LEU A 180 -15.44 18.69 13.85
C LEU A 180 -16.20 17.61 13.10
N TYR A 181 -15.43 16.80 12.37
CA TYR A 181 -15.90 15.54 11.81
C TYR A 181 -16.00 14.48 12.89
N TRP A 182 -17.00 13.62 12.78
CA TRP A 182 -17.21 12.47 13.65
C TRP A 182 -17.36 11.21 12.81
N ILE A 183 -16.96 10.08 13.38
CA ILE A 183 -16.98 8.78 12.72
C ILE A 183 -17.32 7.70 13.75
N GLN A 184 -17.98 6.63 13.33
CA GLN A 184 -18.07 5.39 14.10
C GLN A 184 -16.73 4.64 13.99
N PRO A 185 -16.15 4.12 15.10
CA PRO A 185 -14.87 3.39 15.06
C PRO A 185 -14.79 2.27 14.02
N LEU A 186 -15.85 1.48 13.83
CA LEU A 186 -15.92 0.45 12.78
C LEU A 186 -15.68 1.03 11.37
N THR A 187 -16.32 2.15 11.05
CA THR A 187 -16.15 2.82 9.74
C THR A 187 -14.97 3.78 9.73
N ASP A 188 -14.16 3.77 10.79
CA ASP A 188 -12.81 4.32 10.84
C ASP A 188 -11.77 3.19 10.74
N ALA A 189 -12.21 1.98 10.37
CA ALA A 189 -11.44 0.74 10.33
C ALA A 189 -10.75 0.40 11.67
N THR A 190 -11.37 0.78 12.79
CA THR A 190 -10.84 0.62 14.16
C THR A 190 -11.93 0.17 15.14
N GLU A 191 -12.62 -0.92 14.83
CA GLU A 191 -13.63 -1.54 15.71
C GLU A 191 -13.10 -1.89 17.11
N TYR A 192 -13.96 -1.80 18.13
CA TYR A 192 -13.58 -2.02 19.53
C TYR A 192 -12.54 -1.05 20.09
N THR A 193 -12.64 0.25 19.75
CA THR A 193 -11.90 1.31 20.47
C THR A 193 -12.50 1.57 21.84
N ILE A 194 -11.81 2.36 22.67
CA ILE A 194 -12.33 2.83 23.96
C ILE A 194 -13.71 3.48 23.77
N ALA A 195 -13.88 4.26 22.70
CA ALA A 195 -15.13 4.98 22.42
C ALA A 195 -16.34 4.05 22.26
N SER A 196 -16.25 3.00 21.44
CA SER A 196 -17.37 2.07 21.23
C SER A 196 -17.58 1.13 22.41
N ILE A 197 -16.50 0.72 23.07
CA ILE A 197 -16.59 -0.15 24.24
C ILE A 197 -17.25 0.57 25.41
N ASP A 198 -16.83 1.78 25.73
CA ASP A 198 -17.40 2.53 26.85
C ASP A 198 -18.85 2.95 26.55
N ALA A 199 -19.17 3.32 25.30
CA ALA A 199 -20.53 3.66 24.90
C ALA A 199 -21.51 2.48 25.01
N SER A 200 -21.02 1.23 25.04
CA SER A 200 -21.81 0.02 25.30
C SER A 200 -21.89 -0.35 26.79
N GLY A 201 -21.15 0.35 27.65
CA GLY A 201 -20.96 0.00 29.06
C GLY A 201 -20.03 -1.20 29.26
N GLY A 202 -19.11 -1.44 28.31
CA GLY A 202 -18.15 -2.54 28.36
C GLY A 202 -18.70 -3.91 27.94
N ALA A 203 -19.92 -3.96 27.38
CA ALA A 203 -20.60 -5.20 27.01
C ALA A 203 -20.33 -5.63 25.56
N ASP A 204 -20.01 -4.68 24.69
CA ASP A 204 -19.73 -4.84 23.25
C ASP A 204 -18.80 -3.69 22.80
N GLY A 205 -18.49 -3.59 21.51
CA GLY A 205 -17.75 -2.49 20.89
C GLY A 205 -17.66 -2.57 19.37
N PHE A 206 -18.36 -3.51 18.72
CA PHE A 206 -18.34 -3.65 17.26
C PHE A 206 -18.97 -2.44 16.57
N THR A 207 -20.08 -1.94 17.12
CA THR A 207 -20.79 -0.77 16.58
C THR A 207 -21.02 0.31 17.62
N GLY A 208 -21.44 1.49 17.16
CA GLY A 208 -21.68 2.65 18.02
C GLY A 208 -20.38 3.33 18.46
N GLY A 209 -20.45 4.16 19.49
CA GLY A 209 -19.29 4.92 19.95
C GLY A 209 -18.86 6.04 19.02
N ASN A 210 -19.78 6.60 18.22
CA ASN A 210 -19.45 7.70 17.31
C ASN A 210 -18.72 8.80 18.09
N ALA A 211 -17.58 9.23 17.57
CA ALA A 211 -16.67 10.13 18.24
C ALA A 211 -16.06 11.13 17.26
N PHE A 212 -15.71 12.30 17.79
CA PHE A 212 -14.81 13.25 17.15
C PHE A 212 -13.38 12.70 17.31
N ARG A 213 -12.91 11.97 16.31
CA ARG A 213 -11.62 11.26 16.36
C ARG A 213 -10.49 12.06 15.72
N PRO A 214 -9.24 11.99 16.22
CA PRO A 214 -8.08 12.57 15.57
C PRO A 214 -7.87 12.06 14.14
N SER A 215 -8.27 10.82 13.82
CA SER A 215 -8.19 10.21 12.47
C SER A 215 -8.93 11.03 11.41
N ILE A 216 -10.26 10.93 11.35
CA ILE A 216 -11.09 11.55 10.30
C ILE A 216 -10.84 13.06 10.18
N ASN A 217 -10.61 13.76 11.29
CA ASN A 217 -10.30 15.19 11.23
C ASN A 217 -8.93 15.48 10.60
N SER A 218 -7.92 14.65 10.88
CA SER A 218 -6.62 14.76 10.21
C SER A 218 -6.70 14.35 8.74
N TYR A 219 -7.55 13.38 8.40
CA TYR A 219 -7.77 12.98 7.01
C TYR A 219 -8.45 14.08 6.20
N GLN A 220 -9.49 14.73 6.75
CA GLN A 220 -10.14 15.86 6.09
C GLN A 220 -9.20 17.09 6.02
N TYR A 221 -8.35 17.33 7.01
CA TYR A 221 -7.28 18.32 6.92
C TYR A 221 -6.35 18.04 5.72
N ALA A 222 -5.87 16.81 5.58
CA ALA A 222 -4.99 16.40 4.50
C ALA A 222 -5.66 16.49 3.13
N ASN A 223 -6.92 16.06 3.02
CA ASN A 223 -7.72 16.17 1.80
C ASN A 223 -7.95 17.63 1.40
N ALA A 224 -8.24 18.52 2.35
CA ALA A 224 -8.40 19.94 2.07
C ALA A 224 -7.09 20.56 1.54
N LEU A 225 -5.94 20.25 2.14
CA LEU A 225 -4.64 20.70 1.62
C LEU A 225 -4.34 20.14 0.23
N ALA A 226 -4.63 18.87 -0.01
CA ALA A 226 -4.43 18.24 -1.31
C ALA A 226 -5.28 18.92 -2.39
N ILE A 227 -6.57 19.15 -2.14
CA ILE A 227 -7.47 19.86 -3.05
C ILE A 227 -6.95 21.29 -3.30
N ALA A 228 -6.53 22.01 -2.26
CA ALA A 228 -5.99 23.35 -2.40
C ALA A 228 -4.73 23.37 -3.30
N ASN A 229 -3.84 22.40 -3.13
CA ASN A 229 -2.61 22.30 -3.90
C ASN A 229 -2.87 21.88 -5.36
N LEU A 230 -3.80 20.95 -5.60
CA LEU A 230 -4.21 20.55 -6.95
C LEU A 230 -4.92 21.69 -7.69
N ALA A 231 -5.76 22.47 -7.00
CA ALA A 231 -6.39 23.67 -7.54
C ALA A 231 -5.35 24.72 -7.99
N LYS A 232 -4.27 24.91 -7.22
CA LYS A 232 -3.15 25.79 -7.62
C LYS A 232 -2.48 25.33 -8.92
N LEU A 233 -2.34 24.03 -9.16
CA LEU A 233 -1.79 23.51 -10.42
C LEU A 233 -2.63 23.90 -11.63
N LEU A 234 -3.94 24.09 -11.45
CA LEU A 234 -4.87 24.53 -12.49
C LEU A 234 -5.07 26.05 -12.54
N GLY A 235 -4.41 26.82 -11.65
CA GLY A 235 -4.61 28.26 -11.52
C GLY A 235 -5.98 28.65 -10.94
N GLN A 236 -6.64 27.74 -10.22
CA GLN A 236 -7.92 27.97 -9.53
C GLN A 236 -7.66 28.56 -8.13
N GLU A 237 -7.21 29.82 -8.09
CA GLU A 237 -6.78 30.48 -6.85
C GLU A 237 -7.92 30.61 -5.81
N ASP A 238 -9.16 30.81 -6.25
CA ASP A 238 -10.33 30.90 -5.37
C ASP A 238 -10.61 29.58 -4.65
N VAL A 239 -10.61 28.46 -5.38
CA VAL A 239 -10.73 27.11 -4.81
C VAL A 239 -9.55 26.79 -3.90
N ALA A 240 -8.34 27.18 -4.31
CA ALA A 240 -7.14 26.98 -3.51
C ALA A 240 -7.21 27.72 -2.16
N GLU A 241 -7.61 28.99 -2.16
CA GLU A 241 -7.78 29.79 -0.95
C GLU A 241 -8.89 29.24 -0.05
N GLU A 242 -10.03 28.81 -0.61
CA GLU A 242 -11.15 28.22 0.13
C GLU A 242 -10.68 26.98 0.92
N TYR A 243 -10.06 26.02 0.23
CA TYR A 243 -9.64 24.78 0.85
C TYR A 243 -8.42 24.95 1.76
N GLN A 244 -7.53 25.91 1.48
CA GLN A 244 -6.46 26.29 2.39
C GLN A 244 -7.02 26.84 3.71
N GLN A 245 -8.07 27.65 3.65
CA GLN A 245 -8.74 28.18 4.83
C GLN A 245 -9.46 27.08 5.60
N GLN A 246 -10.15 26.15 4.91
CA GLN A 246 -10.78 24.99 5.55
C GLN A 246 -9.75 24.12 6.29
N ALA A 247 -8.60 23.84 5.67
CA ALA A 247 -7.51 23.13 6.34
C ALA A 247 -7.01 23.88 7.60
N ALA A 248 -6.84 25.20 7.51
CA ALA A 248 -6.42 26.01 8.65
C ALA A 248 -7.45 25.97 9.80
N ASP A 249 -8.74 26.02 9.48
CA ASP A 249 -9.83 25.95 10.46
C ASP A 249 -9.90 24.56 11.12
N ILE A 250 -9.81 23.48 10.35
CA ILE A 250 -9.75 22.10 10.88
C ILE A 250 -8.55 21.95 11.81
N LYS A 251 -7.36 22.38 11.39
CA LYS A 251 -6.14 22.34 12.22
C LYS A 251 -6.35 23.05 13.55
N LYS A 252 -6.87 24.28 13.51
CA LYS A 252 -7.15 25.06 14.73
C LYS A 252 -8.12 24.32 15.66
N THR A 253 -9.21 23.76 15.11
CA THR A 253 -10.23 23.08 15.91
C THR A 253 -9.73 21.76 16.49
N VAL A 254 -8.99 20.96 15.73
CA VAL A 254 -8.37 19.71 16.22
C VAL A 254 -7.44 20.00 17.39
N GLN A 255 -6.54 20.96 17.25
CA GLN A 255 -5.61 21.35 18.31
C GLN A 255 -6.31 21.89 19.55
N GLY A 256 -7.32 22.74 19.38
CA GLY A 256 -8.04 23.35 20.50
C GLY A 256 -9.02 22.39 21.20
N SER A 257 -9.54 21.39 20.48
CA SER A 257 -10.64 20.55 20.97
C SER A 257 -10.21 19.14 21.33
N LEU A 258 -9.33 18.52 20.55
CA LEU A 258 -8.93 17.13 20.73
C LEU A 258 -7.62 16.97 21.51
N TRP A 259 -6.82 18.02 21.66
CA TRP A 259 -5.69 17.97 22.60
C TRP A 259 -6.19 17.89 24.04
N ASN A 260 -5.71 16.90 24.79
CA ASN A 260 -6.00 16.73 26.19
C ASN A 260 -4.74 16.97 27.02
N SER A 261 -4.71 18.04 27.81
CA SER A 261 -3.54 18.42 28.62
C SER A 261 -3.26 17.54 29.83
N THR A 262 -4.23 16.72 30.27
CA THR A 262 -4.02 15.72 31.33
C THR A 262 -3.34 14.48 30.76
N PHE A 263 -3.77 14.03 29.58
CA PHE A 263 -3.14 12.93 28.89
C PHE A 263 -1.88 13.34 28.12
N GLU A 264 -1.70 14.64 27.81
CA GLU A 264 -0.66 15.15 26.90
C GLU A 264 -0.68 14.44 25.54
N HIS A 265 -1.89 14.27 24.99
CA HIS A 265 -2.13 13.51 23.76
C HIS A 265 -3.38 14.03 23.04
N PHE A 266 -3.50 13.75 21.74
CA PHE A 266 -4.76 13.95 21.03
C PHE A 266 -5.72 12.80 21.35
N ILE A 267 -6.90 13.13 21.85
CA ILE A 267 -7.88 12.19 22.42
C ILE A 267 -9.24 12.43 21.80
N ASP A 268 -9.93 11.34 21.48
CA ASP A 268 -11.31 11.36 21.00
C ASP A 268 -12.26 12.05 21.99
N ARG A 269 -13.31 12.67 21.46
CA ARG A 269 -14.48 13.08 22.23
C ARG A 269 -15.74 12.40 21.75
N TYR A 270 -16.64 12.06 22.66
CA TYR A 270 -17.91 11.43 22.28
C TYR A 270 -18.79 12.39 21.46
N LYS A 271 -19.30 11.90 20.31
CA LYS A 271 -20.34 12.56 19.51
C LYS A 271 -21.75 12.17 19.95
N VAL A 272 -21.85 11.17 20.83
CA VAL A 272 -23.10 10.59 21.35
C VAL A 272 -23.26 10.89 22.84
N ASP A 273 -24.51 10.85 23.30
CA ASP A 273 -24.88 10.92 24.72
C ASP A 273 -25.78 9.73 25.04
N ASN A 274 -25.46 8.96 26.08
CA ASN A 274 -26.25 7.84 26.53
C ASN A 274 -26.06 7.59 28.05
N LYS A 275 -26.54 6.45 28.56
CA LYS A 275 -26.43 6.13 30.01
C LYS A 275 -25.01 5.87 30.52
N TYR A 276 -24.03 5.70 29.63
CA TYR A 276 -22.64 5.34 29.94
C TYR A 276 -21.63 6.44 29.59
N VAL A 277 -21.90 7.20 28.53
CA VAL A 277 -21.01 8.24 28.02
C VAL A 277 -21.79 9.51 27.75
N THR A 278 -21.12 10.65 27.89
CA THR A 278 -21.73 11.97 27.72
C THR A 278 -21.12 12.69 26.52
N TYR A 279 -21.97 13.31 25.71
CA TYR A 279 -21.54 14.09 24.55
C TYR A 279 -20.47 15.11 24.95
N TRP A 280 -19.45 15.23 24.11
CA TRP A 280 -18.32 16.14 24.25
C TRP A 280 -17.28 15.74 25.31
N ASP A 281 -17.55 14.79 26.19
CA ASP A 281 -16.51 14.29 27.10
C ASP A 281 -15.41 13.57 26.31
N PHE A 282 -14.18 13.67 26.81
CA PHE A 282 -13.08 12.87 26.28
C PHE A 282 -13.28 11.39 26.61
N ILE A 283 -12.81 10.51 25.72
CA ILE A 283 -12.60 9.11 26.10
C ILE A 283 -11.54 9.03 27.22
N ARG A 284 -11.56 7.94 27.98
CA ARG A 284 -10.78 7.81 29.21
C ARG A 284 -9.40 7.17 29.05
N GLY A 285 -8.79 7.25 27.86
CA GLY A 285 -7.46 6.70 27.62
C GLY A 285 -6.85 7.16 26.29
N ARG A 286 -5.54 6.97 26.14
CA ARG A 286 -4.83 7.26 24.89
C ARG A 286 -4.96 6.08 23.93
N GLU A 287 -5.09 6.41 22.66
CA GLU A 287 -5.03 5.46 21.54
C GLU A 287 -3.97 5.94 20.54
N LEU A 288 -3.34 5.03 19.80
CA LEU A 288 -2.31 5.38 18.79
C LEU A 288 -2.85 6.31 17.71
N VAL A 289 -4.17 6.29 17.46
CA VAL A 289 -4.83 7.23 16.53
C VAL A 289 -4.52 8.69 16.85
N GLY A 290 -4.19 9.02 18.10
CA GLY A 290 -3.77 10.36 18.48
C GLY A 290 -2.44 10.81 17.87
N TYR A 291 -1.67 9.93 17.23
CA TYR A 291 -0.49 10.29 16.44
C TYR A 291 -0.77 10.59 14.97
N VAL A 292 -1.95 10.22 14.46
CA VAL A 292 -2.36 10.47 13.06
C VAL A 292 -2.29 11.94 12.64
N PRO A 293 -2.53 12.95 13.51
CA PRO A 293 -2.28 14.35 13.16
C PRO A 293 -0.87 14.60 12.59
N TRP A 294 0.18 13.99 13.13
CA TRP A 294 1.55 14.16 12.61
C TRP A 294 1.81 13.43 11.30
N THR A 295 1.06 12.36 10.99
CA THR A 295 1.13 11.69 9.67
C THR A 295 0.83 12.64 8.52
N HIS A 296 0.06 13.70 8.78
CA HIS A 296 -0.36 14.69 7.79
C HIS A 296 0.15 16.10 8.09
N ASP A 297 1.15 16.26 8.97
CA ASP A 297 1.75 17.57 9.31
C ASP A 297 0.76 18.57 9.93
N LEU A 298 -0.27 18.09 10.64
CA LEU A 298 -1.33 18.92 11.21
C LEU A 298 -0.84 19.74 12.42
N PRO A 299 -0.24 19.15 13.47
CA PRO A 299 0.08 19.89 14.69
C PRO A 299 1.07 21.04 14.44
N ASP A 300 0.97 22.10 15.23
CA ASP A 300 1.97 23.13 15.35
C ASP A 300 3.22 22.56 16.03
N ASP A 301 4.38 22.99 15.58
CA ASP A 301 5.65 22.52 16.14
C ASP A 301 5.93 23.20 17.49
N THR A 302 5.48 22.57 18.58
CA THR A 302 5.58 23.09 19.94
C THR A 302 6.13 22.04 20.90
N GLU A 303 6.81 22.47 21.96
CA GLU A 303 7.27 21.57 23.03
C GLU A 303 6.11 20.86 23.76
N GLU A 304 4.92 21.49 23.80
CA GLU A 304 3.71 20.94 24.40
C GLU A 304 3.24 19.70 23.63
N PHE A 305 3.04 19.82 22.32
CA PHE A 305 2.61 18.68 21.51
C PHE A 305 3.71 17.61 21.40
N ALA A 306 4.99 17.99 21.44
CA ALA A 306 6.09 17.05 21.49
C ALA A 306 6.01 16.07 22.69
N GLN A 307 5.36 16.47 23.80
CA GLN A 307 5.20 15.59 24.97
C GLN A 307 4.45 14.30 24.67
N ALA A 308 3.56 14.27 23.68
CA ALA A 308 2.84 13.06 23.31
C ALA A 308 3.78 11.91 22.95
N TRP A 309 4.92 12.20 22.33
CA TRP A 309 5.86 11.20 21.84
C TRP A 309 6.59 10.43 22.93
N LYS A 310 6.62 10.93 24.18
CA LYS A 310 7.18 10.17 25.31
C LYS A 310 6.36 8.91 25.62
N HIS A 311 5.08 8.91 25.27
CA HIS A 311 4.20 7.77 25.49
C HIS A 311 4.46 6.63 24.51
N LEU A 312 4.96 6.96 23.31
CA LEU A 312 5.21 5.98 22.26
C LEU A 312 6.25 4.96 22.68
N LEU A 313 7.30 5.42 23.38
CA LEU A 313 8.44 4.60 23.82
C LEU A 313 8.27 4.04 25.23
N ASP A 314 7.16 4.35 25.91
CA ASP A 314 6.91 3.91 27.28
C ASP A 314 6.26 2.52 27.30
N SER A 315 6.93 1.57 27.97
CA SER A 315 6.47 0.19 28.08
C SER A 315 5.17 0.02 28.87
N GLU A 316 4.85 0.98 29.75
CA GLU A 316 3.59 1.01 30.49
C GLU A 316 2.44 1.62 29.65
N LYS A 317 2.74 2.12 28.45
CA LYS A 317 1.79 2.74 27.51
C LYS A 317 1.80 2.01 26.17
N PHE A 318 2.38 2.58 25.12
CA PHE A 318 2.27 2.05 23.76
C PHE A 318 3.36 1.05 23.39
N ALA A 319 4.58 1.17 23.93
CA ALA A 319 5.71 0.34 23.52
C ALA A 319 5.62 -1.09 24.05
N ALA A 320 5.71 -2.08 23.18
CA ALA A 320 5.81 -3.49 23.55
C ALA A 320 7.05 -4.14 22.89
N ALA A 321 7.31 -5.40 23.23
CA ALA A 321 8.49 -6.12 22.73
C ALA A 321 8.48 -6.36 21.21
N HIS A 322 7.30 -6.49 20.59
CA HIS A 322 7.13 -6.83 19.17
C HIS A 322 6.27 -5.83 18.38
N GLY A 323 5.89 -4.69 18.96
CA GLY A 323 5.15 -3.66 18.24
C GLY A 323 4.62 -2.55 19.15
N LEU A 324 3.67 -1.79 18.60
CA LEU A 324 2.98 -0.70 19.29
C LEU A 324 1.54 -1.11 19.58
N ARG A 325 1.12 -1.03 20.85
CA ARG A 325 -0.27 -1.31 21.26
C ARG A 325 -1.20 -0.21 20.78
N THR A 326 -2.35 -0.54 20.19
CA THR A 326 -3.34 0.46 19.76
C THR A 326 -3.90 1.31 20.91
N ASN A 327 -3.93 0.78 22.14
CA ASN A 327 -4.22 1.53 23.37
C ASN A 327 -3.45 0.99 24.59
N GLU A 328 -3.52 1.72 25.70
CA GLU A 328 -2.66 1.49 26.87
C GLU A 328 -3.13 0.30 27.75
N PRO A 329 -2.22 -0.51 28.32
CA PRO A 329 -2.55 -1.61 29.24
C PRO A 329 -3.36 -1.22 30.48
N SER A 330 -3.35 0.06 30.87
CA SER A 330 -4.15 0.57 31.98
C SER A 330 -5.65 0.65 31.69
N TYR A 331 -6.07 0.51 30.42
CA TYR A 331 -7.48 0.48 30.06
C TYR A 331 -8.14 -0.80 30.58
N GLU A 332 -9.29 -0.67 31.24
CA GLU A 332 -10.02 -1.76 31.89
C GLU A 332 -10.33 -2.95 30.96
N TYR A 333 -10.54 -2.67 29.66
CA TYR A 333 -10.85 -3.67 28.65
C TYR A 333 -9.69 -3.91 27.67
N TYR A 334 -8.46 -3.58 28.07
CA TYR A 334 -7.26 -3.86 27.29
C TYR A 334 -7.17 -5.35 26.91
N MET A 335 -6.98 -5.64 25.61
CA MET A 335 -6.90 -6.99 25.03
C MET A 335 -8.10 -7.90 25.33
N ARG A 336 -9.22 -7.35 25.81
CA ARG A 336 -10.44 -8.11 26.07
C ARG A 336 -11.04 -8.55 24.74
N GLN A 337 -11.24 -9.85 24.57
CA GLN A 337 -11.86 -10.40 23.37
C GLN A 337 -13.40 -10.33 23.46
N TYR A 338 -14.00 -9.59 22.53
CA TYR A 338 -15.42 -9.56 22.19
C TYR A 338 -15.67 -10.47 20.99
N ARG A 339 -16.86 -11.06 20.90
CA ARG A 339 -17.17 -12.09 19.91
C ARG A 339 -18.24 -11.62 18.94
N TYR A 340 -17.96 -11.78 17.66
CA TYR A 340 -18.94 -11.63 16.59
C TYR A 340 -18.86 -12.74 15.53
N GLU A 341 -17.80 -13.58 15.53
CA GLU A 341 -17.59 -14.69 14.58
C GLU A 341 -17.18 -15.99 15.31
N GLY A 342 -18.12 -16.61 16.03
CA GLY A 342 -17.94 -17.97 16.57
C GLY A 342 -16.96 -18.05 17.76
N THR A 343 -15.89 -18.84 17.62
CA THR A 343 -14.95 -19.16 18.73
C THR A 343 -13.50 -18.73 18.49
N GLN A 344 -13.17 -18.30 17.27
CA GLN A 344 -11.83 -17.82 16.92
C GLN A 344 -11.59 -16.44 17.51
N ARG A 345 -10.33 -16.02 17.68
CA ARG A 345 -9.99 -14.63 18.05
C ARG A 345 -10.29 -13.72 16.86
N GLU A 346 -10.88 -12.56 17.13
CA GLU A 346 -11.39 -11.63 16.09
C GLU A 346 -10.75 -10.24 16.20
N CYS A 347 -10.88 -9.46 15.12
CA CYS A 347 -10.19 -8.19 14.88
C CYS A 347 -10.61 -7.15 15.91
N GLN A 348 -9.67 -6.65 16.72
CA GLN A 348 -9.98 -5.71 17.80
C GLN A 348 -8.89 -4.66 17.98
N TRP A 349 -9.31 -3.43 18.27
CA TRP A 349 -8.42 -2.28 18.41
C TRP A 349 -8.23 -1.80 19.85
N ASN A 350 -8.56 -2.66 20.83
CA ASN A 350 -8.43 -2.37 22.26
C ASN A 350 -7.09 -2.84 22.86
N GLY A 351 -5.99 -2.83 22.11
CA GLY A 351 -4.66 -3.19 22.64
C GLY A 351 -3.70 -3.90 21.69
N PRO A 352 -4.14 -4.71 20.71
CA PRO A 352 -3.23 -5.39 19.78
C PRO A 352 -2.32 -4.41 19.02
N ALA A 353 -1.23 -4.94 18.45
CA ALA A 353 -0.44 -4.23 17.47
C ALA A 353 -1.04 -4.41 16.07
N TRP A 354 -1.33 -3.30 15.41
CA TRP A 354 -1.85 -3.27 14.05
C TRP A 354 -0.83 -2.65 13.09
N PRO A 355 -0.43 -3.34 12.00
CA PRO A 355 0.38 -2.76 10.92
C PRO A 355 -0.18 -1.45 10.38
N TYR A 356 -1.51 -1.32 10.30
CA TYR A 356 -2.22 -0.11 9.89
C TYR A 356 -1.81 1.12 10.74
N GLN A 357 -2.00 1.08 12.06
CA GLN A 357 -1.63 2.20 12.94
C GLN A 357 -0.12 2.33 13.13
N THR A 358 0.63 1.22 13.09
CA THR A 358 2.11 1.26 13.11
C THR A 358 2.65 2.05 11.92
N THR A 359 2.05 1.88 10.73
CA THR A 359 2.38 2.65 9.52
C THR A 359 2.16 4.15 9.74
N GLN A 360 0.98 4.53 10.25
CA GLN A 360 0.63 5.93 10.50
C GLN A 360 1.59 6.58 11.50
N VAL A 361 1.88 5.89 12.61
CA VAL A 361 2.78 6.38 13.65
C VAL A 361 4.20 6.55 13.11
N LEU A 362 4.73 5.57 12.35
CA LEU A 362 6.06 5.68 11.76
C LEU A 362 6.14 6.79 10.70
N ALA A 363 5.09 7.01 9.91
CA ALA A 363 5.02 8.14 8.99
C ALA A 363 5.00 9.47 9.75
N GLY A 364 4.20 9.60 10.82
CA GLY A 364 4.16 10.80 11.65
C GLY A 364 5.47 11.06 12.38
N LEU A 365 6.14 10.02 12.87
CA LEU A 365 7.47 10.12 13.48
C LEU A 365 8.50 10.57 12.46
N ALA A 366 8.40 10.06 11.22
CA ALA A 366 9.29 10.47 10.14
C ALA A 366 9.13 11.94 9.78
N ASN A 367 7.90 12.47 9.80
CA ASN A 367 7.63 13.89 9.58
C ASN A 367 8.14 14.76 10.75
N LEU A 368 7.88 14.33 11.99
CA LEU A 368 8.38 15.01 13.19
C LEU A 368 9.91 15.17 13.16
N LEU A 369 10.62 14.07 12.94
CA LEU A 369 12.09 14.07 12.89
C LEU A 369 12.66 14.77 11.66
N ASP A 370 11.84 15.00 10.63
CA ASP A 370 12.23 15.70 9.42
C ASP A 370 12.16 17.22 9.59
N HIS A 371 11.00 17.78 9.99
CA HIS A 371 10.77 19.22 9.91
C HIS A 371 10.07 19.87 11.12
N TYR A 372 9.81 19.12 12.20
CA TYR A 372 9.36 19.67 13.48
C TYR A 372 10.58 19.96 14.37
N ASN A 373 11.27 21.08 14.09
CA ASN A 373 12.54 21.43 14.72
C ASN A 373 12.44 21.65 16.24
N THR A 374 11.36 22.27 16.71
CA THR A 374 11.09 22.52 18.13
C THR A 374 10.86 21.20 18.86
N SER A 375 10.02 20.34 18.29
CA SER A 375 9.74 19.00 18.83
C SER A 375 11.00 18.13 18.84
N THR A 376 11.77 18.13 17.76
CA THR A 376 13.03 17.36 17.67
C THR A 376 14.08 17.88 18.65
N ALA A 377 14.14 19.19 18.90
CA ALA A 377 15.07 19.79 19.86
C ALA A 377 14.81 19.36 21.32
N THR A 378 13.61 18.85 21.64
CA THR A 378 13.32 18.29 22.97
C THR A 378 14.11 17.00 23.26
N GLY A 379 14.50 16.26 22.22
CA GLY A 379 15.19 14.97 22.35
C GLY A 379 14.34 13.83 22.90
N ILE A 380 13.00 13.97 22.92
CA ILE A 380 12.07 12.93 23.42
C ILE A 380 12.09 11.67 22.54
N VAL A 381 12.17 11.87 21.23
CA VAL A 381 12.32 10.82 20.21
C VAL A 381 13.44 11.21 19.26
N THR A 382 14.11 10.20 18.72
CA THR A 382 15.34 10.37 17.92
C THR A 382 15.33 9.49 16.66
N LYS A 383 16.29 9.72 15.76
CA LYS A 383 16.52 8.88 14.57
C LYS A 383 16.80 7.39 14.92
N PRO A 384 17.60 7.08 15.96
CA PRO A 384 17.68 5.73 16.51
C PRO A 384 16.33 5.10 16.86
N ASP A 385 15.43 5.85 17.51
CA ASP A 385 14.10 5.33 17.87
C ASP A 385 13.26 4.99 16.63
N TYR A 386 13.29 5.84 15.60
CA TYR A 386 12.64 5.55 14.31
C TYR A 386 13.19 4.27 13.67
N THR A 387 14.52 4.13 13.62
CA THR A 387 15.17 2.94 13.02
C THR A 387 14.82 1.67 13.79
N ASN A 388 14.83 1.72 15.12
CA ASN A 388 14.47 0.59 15.98
C ASN A 388 13.00 0.17 15.81
N LEU A 389 12.07 1.14 15.77
CA LEU A 389 10.65 0.86 15.54
C LEU A 389 10.41 0.30 14.13
N LEU A 390 11.12 0.78 13.11
CA LEU A 390 11.03 0.23 11.75
C LEU A 390 11.56 -1.21 11.69
N GLN A 391 12.65 -1.54 12.38
CA GLN A 391 13.15 -2.93 12.49
C GLN A 391 12.17 -3.82 13.26
N GLN A 392 11.57 -3.32 14.33
CA GLN A 392 10.53 -4.07 15.06
C GLN A 392 9.33 -4.36 14.16
N TYR A 393 8.90 -3.37 13.37
CA TYR A 393 7.82 -3.55 12.40
C TYR A 393 8.19 -4.53 11.28
N ALA A 394 9.44 -4.50 10.78
CA ALA A 394 9.93 -5.50 9.84
C ALA A 394 9.84 -6.92 10.43
N LYS A 395 10.25 -7.10 11.69
CA LYS A 395 10.15 -8.40 12.38
C LYS A 395 8.71 -8.89 12.55
N LEU A 396 7.74 -8.00 12.66
CA LEU A 396 6.32 -8.36 12.76
C LEU A 396 5.77 -9.02 11.48
N HIS A 397 6.42 -8.83 10.33
CA HIS A 397 6.04 -9.50 9.07
C HIS A 397 6.42 -10.98 9.04
N TYR A 398 7.23 -11.47 9.99
CA TYR A 398 7.59 -12.87 10.11
C TYR A 398 6.61 -13.56 11.05
N ASN A 399 5.78 -14.45 10.52
CA ASN A 399 4.75 -15.12 11.29
C ASN A 399 5.34 -16.31 12.10
N PRO A 400 5.45 -16.21 13.44
CA PRO A 400 6.01 -17.29 14.26
C PRO A 400 5.17 -18.57 14.23
N GLU A 401 3.86 -18.48 13.98
CA GLU A 401 2.95 -19.63 13.92
C GLU A 401 3.07 -20.39 12.59
N ARG A 402 3.59 -19.73 11.55
CA ARG A 402 3.91 -20.34 10.24
C ARG A 402 5.40 -20.67 10.08
N GLY A 403 6.12 -20.87 11.19
CA GLY A 403 7.54 -21.26 11.17
C GLY A 403 8.51 -20.11 10.95
N GLY A 404 8.09 -18.87 11.19
CA GLY A 404 8.94 -17.68 11.03
C GLY A 404 9.15 -17.27 9.58
N VAL A 405 8.19 -17.56 8.69
CA VAL A 405 8.21 -17.12 7.29
C VAL A 405 7.54 -15.76 7.14
N LEU A 406 7.89 -15.04 6.07
CA LEU A 406 7.23 -13.78 5.70
C LEU A 406 5.77 -14.04 5.34
N ASN A 407 4.89 -13.60 6.22
CA ASN A 407 3.45 -13.78 6.13
C ASN A 407 2.81 -12.72 7.05
N LEU A 408 2.44 -11.59 6.46
CA LEU A 408 1.81 -10.48 7.16
C LEU A 408 0.32 -10.80 7.30
N GLU A 409 -0.18 -10.74 8.52
CA GLU A 409 -1.55 -11.02 8.93
C GLU A 409 -2.20 -9.69 9.38
N GLU A 410 -3.42 -9.75 9.92
CA GLU A 410 -4.21 -8.57 10.30
C GLU A 410 -3.65 -7.84 11.54
N ASP A 411 -3.62 -8.51 12.69
CA ASP A 411 -3.21 -7.95 13.97
C ASP A 411 -2.42 -8.93 14.83
N TYR A 412 -1.71 -8.38 15.83
CA TYR A 412 -0.70 -9.11 16.57
C TYR A 412 -0.76 -8.83 18.06
N ASP A 413 -0.42 -9.83 18.87
CA ASP A 413 -0.12 -9.62 20.28
C ASP A 413 1.23 -8.89 20.38
N ALA A 414 1.20 -7.65 20.90
CA ALA A 414 2.35 -6.76 20.89
C ALA A 414 3.53 -7.25 21.77
N GLU A 415 3.28 -8.16 22.72
CA GLU A 415 4.32 -8.74 23.59
C GLU A 415 5.00 -9.96 22.98
N THR A 416 4.28 -10.73 22.17
CA THR A 416 4.77 -12.01 21.64
C THR A 416 5.06 -11.98 20.14
N GLY A 417 4.48 -11.03 19.41
CA GLY A 417 4.54 -10.96 17.95
C GLY A 417 3.72 -12.04 17.23
N SER A 418 2.90 -12.80 17.95
CA SER A 418 2.00 -13.79 17.37
C SER A 418 0.75 -13.11 16.77
N PRO A 419 0.29 -13.51 15.58
CA PRO A 419 -1.00 -13.08 15.04
C PRO A 419 -2.15 -13.40 16.00
N ILE A 420 -3.17 -12.54 16.05
CA ILE A 420 -4.36 -12.77 16.89
C ILE A 420 -5.50 -13.36 16.06
N VAL A 421 -5.90 -12.70 14.98
CA VAL A 421 -7.02 -13.15 14.14
C VAL A 421 -6.66 -14.43 13.38
N GLY A 422 -5.52 -14.44 12.67
CA GLY A 422 -4.96 -15.64 12.02
C GLY A 422 -5.96 -16.48 11.21
N LEU A 423 -6.97 -15.84 10.61
CA LEU A 423 -8.04 -16.49 9.86
C LEU A 423 -7.59 -16.78 8.43
N ALA A 424 -8.33 -17.61 7.69
CA ALA A 424 -7.98 -17.95 6.31
C ALA A 424 -7.93 -16.75 5.34
N ARG A 425 -8.53 -15.60 5.72
CA ARG A 425 -8.48 -14.35 4.95
C ARG A 425 -7.23 -13.51 5.23
N SER A 426 -6.57 -13.74 6.36
CA SER A 426 -5.54 -12.87 6.92
C SER A 426 -4.18 -12.91 6.19
N PRO A 427 -3.73 -14.02 5.56
CA PRO A 427 -2.38 -14.05 5.02
C PRO A 427 -2.13 -13.05 3.88
N HIS A 428 -0.96 -12.42 3.94
CA HIS A 428 -0.48 -11.40 3.00
C HIS A 428 -1.35 -10.13 2.94
N TYR A 429 -1.99 -9.77 4.06
CA TYR A 429 -2.92 -8.66 4.15
C TYR A 429 -2.33 -7.31 3.74
N PHE A 430 -3.04 -6.56 2.89
CA PHE A 430 -2.57 -5.26 2.38
C PHE A 430 -3.35 -4.09 2.99
N HIS A 431 -3.25 -3.96 4.31
CA HIS A 431 -3.92 -2.91 5.10
C HIS A 431 -2.95 -1.96 5.78
N SER A 432 -1.74 -1.82 5.22
CA SER A 432 -0.64 -1.05 5.83
C SER A 432 0.38 -0.63 4.78
N GLY A 433 1.38 0.16 5.16
CA GLY A 433 2.52 0.58 4.33
C GLY A 433 3.86 0.12 4.91
N PHE A 434 4.89 -0.03 4.09
CA PHE A 434 6.27 -0.28 4.52
C PHE A 434 7.31 0.25 3.54
N VAL A 435 7.11 0.05 2.23
CA VAL A 435 8.00 0.56 1.18
C VAL A 435 8.12 2.08 1.27
N ASP A 436 6.99 2.75 1.49
CA ASP A 436 6.96 4.21 1.65
C ASP A 436 7.78 4.68 2.85
N LEU A 437 7.72 3.96 3.98
CA LEU A 437 8.49 4.28 5.19
C LEU A 437 9.99 4.13 4.93
N VAL A 438 10.40 3.10 4.20
CA VAL A 438 11.81 2.90 3.83
C VAL A 438 12.29 4.04 2.91
N LEU A 439 11.56 4.34 1.84
CA LEU A 439 12.01 5.33 0.85
C LEU A 439 11.90 6.77 1.33
N SER A 440 10.80 7.12 2.01
CA SER A 440 10.56 8.51 2.47
C SER A 440 11.13 8.82 3.86
N GLY A 441 11.32 7.80 4.71
CA GLY A 441 11.83 7.95 6.07
C GLY A 441 13.29 7.49 6.21
N LEU A 442 13.53 6.17 6.12
CA LEU A 442 14.87 5.58 6.33
C LEU A 442 15.90 6.15 5.35
N VAL A 443 15.64 6.01 4.05
CA VAL A 443 16.42 6.60 2.95
C VAL A 443 16.22 8.10 2.92
N GLY A 444 15.00 8.56 3.21
CA GLY A 444 14.71 9.96 3.49
C GLY A 444 14.44 10.82 2.28
N ILE A 445 13.98 10.26 1.15
CA ILE A 445 13.55 11.08 0.01
C ILE A 445 12.29 11.84 0.44
N ARG A 446 12.35 13.19 0.40
CA ARG A 446 11.23 14.05 0.76
C ARG A 446 10.61 14.61 -0.51
N PRO A 447 9.48 14.04 -1.00
CA PRO A 447 8.88 14.48 -2.25
C PRO A 447 8.38 15.92 -2.17
N ARG A 448 8.60 16.70 -3.23
CA ARG A 448 8.28 18.13 -3.28
C ARG A 448 7.52 18.51 -4.55
N ALA A 449 6.74 19.59 -4.43
CA ALA A 449 5.97 20.13 -5.55
C ALA A 449 6.79 21.07 -6.44
N ASP A 450 7.92 21.58 -5.95
CA ASP A 450 8.85 22.39 -6.73
C ASP A 450 9.99 21.55 -7.32
N ASP A 451 10.89 22.20 -8.04
CA ASP A 451 11.96 21.61 -8.84
C ASP A 451 13.22 21.33 -7.98
N VAL A 452 12.99 20.66 -6.85
CA VAL A 452 14.01 20.30 -5.86
C VAL A 452 13.88 18.82 -5.50
N LEU A 453 15.01 18.12 -5.56
CA LEU A 453 15.20 16.82 -4.91
C LEU A 453 15.75 17.07 -3.51
N GLU A 454 15.01 16.66 -2.49
CA GLU A 454 15.41 16.75 -1.09
C GLU A 454 15.57 15.34 -0.50
N VAL A 455 16.69 15.13 0.19
CA VAL A 455 16.99 13.89 0.89
C VAL A 455 17.41 14.20 2.32
N ASN A 456 16.69 13.68 3.30
CA ASN A 456 16.99 13.76 4.73
C ASN A 456 16.80 12.38 5.40
N PRO A 457 17.84 11.53 5.37
CA PRO A 457 17.78 10.18 5.91
C PRO A 457 17.52 10.16 7.42
N LEU A 458 16.64 9.26 7.87
CA LEU A 458 16.38 8.98 9.28
C LEU A 458 17.07 7.72 9.80
N ALA A 459 17.81 7.01 8.93
CA ALA A 459 18.60 5.86 9.34
C ALA A 459 19.58 6.22 10.47
N ASP A 460 19.65 5.35 11.48
CA ASP A 460 20.70 5.36 12.48
C ASP A 460 21.99 4.75 11.89
N PRO A 461 23.08 5.51 11.73
CA PRO A 461 24.32 5.00 11.15
C PRO A 461 25.01 3.92 12.00
N GLU A 462 24.65 3.75 13.29
CA GLU A 462 25.16 2.65 14.11
C GLU A 462 24.51 1.30 13.77
N VAL A 463 23.25 1.33 13.31
CA VAL A 463 22.48 0.13 12.93
C VAL A 463 22.56 -0.11 11.42
N VAL A 464 22.45 0.96 10.63
CA VAL A 464 22.47 0.93 9.17
C VAL A 464 23.80 1.51 8.68
N THR A 465 24.80 0.64 8.61
CA THR A 465 26.17 0.99 8.21
C THR A 465 26.31 1.27 6.70
N TYR A 466 25.43 0.70 5.87
CA TYR A 466 25.29 1.06 4.46
C TYR A 466 23.85 0.84 3.99
N PHE A 467 23.42 1.62 3.00
CA PHE A 467 22.26 1.33 2.17
C PHE A 467 22.40 1.93 0.77
N ARG A 468 21.70 1.39 -0.22
CA ARG A 468 21.48 2.03 -1.52
C ARG A 468 20.06 1.77 -1.98
N ALA A 469 19.35 2.84 -2.30
CA ALA A 469 18.07 2.80 -2.99
C ALA A 469 18.24 3.40 -4.38
N GLU A 470 17.82 2.72 -5.44
CA GLU A 470 17.98 3.22 -6.81
C GLU A 470 16.82 2.85 -7.72
N ARG A 471 16.83 3.39 -8.96
CA ARG A 471 15.73 3.29 -9.94
C ARG A 471 14.42 3.90 -9.43
N ILE A 472 14.55 4.92 -8.58
CA ILE A 472 13.41 5.66 -8.03
C ILE A 472 13.00 6.69 -9.08
N LEU A 473 11.80 6.54 -9.63
CA LEU A 473 11.25 7.51 -10.58
C LEU A 473 10.83 8.76 -9.81
N TYR A 474 11.50 9.89 -10.05
CA TYR A 474 11.17 11.18 -9.42
C TYR A 474 11.18 12.29 -10.46
N HIS A 475 10.02 12.94 -10.68
CA HIS A 475 9.82 14.01 -11.67
C HIS A 475 10.38 13.67 -13.06
N GLY A 476 10.25 12.41 -13.47
CA GLY A 476 10.71 11.89 -14.76
C GLY A 476 12.14 11.33 -14.78
N HIS A 477 12.92 11.56 -13.73
CA HIS A 477 14.31 11.11 -13.63
C HIS A 477 14.49 9.82 -12.83
N ASP A 478 15.61 9.14 -13.04
CA ASP A 478 16.05 8.01 -12.22
C ASP A 478 16.95 8.49 -11.08
N ILE A 479 16.47 8.34 -9.84
CA ILE A 479 17.19 8.73 -8.63
C ILE A 479 17.84 7.52 -7.97
N ALA A 480 19.05 7.72 -7.46
CA ALA A 480 19.67 6.85 -6.48
C ALA A 480 20.12 7.63 -5.24
N VAL A 481 19.96 7.01 -4.08
CA VAL A 481 20.44 7.51 -2.79
C VAL A 481 21.26 6.40 -2.15
N GLN A 482 22.51 6.71 -1.80
CA GLN A 482 23.45 5.77 -1.22
C GLN A 482 24.02 6.32 0.07
N TRP A 483 24.16 5.46 1.07
CA TRP A 483 24.94 5.67 2.27
C TRP A 483 25.93 4.52 2.43
N ASP A 484 27.18 4.83 2.74
CA ASP A 484 28.17 3.85 3.18
C ASP A 484 29.09 4.51 4.20
N ALA A 485 29.06 4.03 5.45
CA ALA A 485 29.83 4.63 6.52
C ALA A 485 31.35 4.61 6.27
N THR A 486 31.84 3.63 5.50
CA THR A 486 33.27 3.37 5.29
C THR A 486 33.71 3.52 3.84
N GLY A 487 32.79 3.31 2.90
CA GLY A 487 33.04 3.19 1.47
C GLY A 487 33.45 1.78 1.04
N ASP A 488 33.49 0.81 1.94
CA ASP A 488 33.95 -0.55 1.65
C ASP A 488 32.96 -1.34 0.77
N HIS A 489 31.66 -1.00 0.81
CA HIS A 489 30.61 -1.75 0.12
C HIS A 489 30.32 -1.19 -1.28
N TYR A 490 30.24 0.12 -1.43
CA TYR A 490 29.97 0.77 -2.73
C TYR A 490 31.17 1.52 -3.33
N GLY A 491 32.35 1.47 -2.69
CA GLY A 491 33.57 2.15 -3.14
C GLY A 491 33.63 3.65 -2.81
N THR A 492 32.57 4.22 -2.23
CA THR A 492 32.48 5.64 -1.84
C THR A 492 31.83 5.75 -0.46
N SER A 493 32.53 6.37 0.50
CA SER A 493 31.99 6.66 1.82
C SER A 493 31.09 7.90 1.83
N GLY A 494 30.11 7.93 2.73
CA GLY A 494 29.21 9.05 2.95
C GLY A 494 27.84 8.86 2.27
N LEU A 495 27.03 9.91 2.35
CA LEU A 495 25.75 10.04 1.67
C LEU A 495 26.01 10.56 0.24
N VAL A 496 25.46 9.90 -0.77
CA VAL A 496 25.58 10.24 -2.19
C VAL A 496 24.19 10.21 -2.82
N VAL A 497 23.87 11.23 -3.61
CA VAL A 497 22.61 11.31 -4.37
C VAL A 497 22.93 11.46 -5.85
N GLU A 498 22.27 10.65 -6.67
CA GLU A 498 22.43 10.60 -8.12
C GLU A 498 21.11 10.93 -8.82
N VAL A 499 21.22 11.63 -9.95
CA VAL A 499 20.15 11.84 -10.94
C VAL A 499 20.67 11.30 -12.27
N ASP A 500 19.96 10.34 -12.85
CA ASP A 500 20.31 9.66 -14.10
C ASP A 500 21.76 9.13 -14.12
N GLY A 501 22.17 8.51 -13.01
CA GLY A 501 23.50 7.94 -12.81
C GLY A 501 24.63 8.95 -12.62
N LYS A 502 24.30 10.24 -12.39
CA LYS A 502 25.29 11.30 -12.12
C LYS A 502 25.12 11.79 -10.70
N VAL A 503 26.22 11.82 -9.93
CA VAL A 503 26.24 12.41 -8.59
C VAL A 503 25.91 13.89 -8.66
N VAL A 504 24.83 14.30 -8.00
CA VAL A 504 24.37 15.71 -7.92
C VAL A 504 24.60 16.33 -6.55
N SER A 505 24.71 15.51 -5.50
CA SER A 505 24.96 15.97 -4.13
C SER A 505 25.60 14.85 -3.30
N SER A 506 26.37 15.24 -2.28
CA SER A 506 27.01 14.30 -1.35
C SER A 506 27.32 14.95 -0.01
N ALA A 507 27.36 14.17 1.06
CA ALA A 507 27.77 14.59 2.39
C ALA A 507 28.58 13.49 3.11
N PRO A 508 29.53 13.85 4.00
CA PRO A 508 30.34 12.86 4.73
C PRO A 508 29.54 12.07 5.78
N SER A 509 28.34 12.53 6.13
CA SER A 509 27.47 11.92 7.14
C SER A 509 26.02 11.98 6.66
N LEU A 510 25.15 11.15 7.23
CA LEU A 510 23.70 11.24 7.04
C LEU A 510 23.20 12.62 7.50
N THR A 511 22.75 13.44 6.55
CA THR A 511 22.27 14.79 6.79
C THR A 511 21.31 15.21 5.69
N ARG A 512 20.55 16.29 5.93
CA ARG A 512 19.69 16.89 4.91
C ARG A 512 20.55 17.48 3.80
N ILE A 513 20.28 17.06 2.57
CA ILE A 513 20.88 17.60 1.35
C ILE A 513 19.80 17.86 0.30
N THR A 514 20.06 18.86 -0.54
CA THR A 514 19.19 19.21 -1.65
C THR A 514 19.98 19.28 -2.95
N ALA A 515 19.29 19.05 -4.05
CA ALA A 515 19.76 19.29 -5.40
C ALA A 515 18.61 19.91 -6.22
N SER A 516 18.94 20.86 -7.09
CA SER A 516 17.97 21.30 -8.11
C SER A 516 17.76 20.16 -9.11
N ILE A 517 16.52 19.96 -9.52
CA ILE A 517 16.17 18.98 -10.54
C ILE A 517 15.29 19.64 -11.60
N THR A 518 15.38 19.20 -12.83
CA THR A 518 14.41 19.57 -13.86
C THR A 518 13.23 18.62 -13.84
N ARG A 519 12.06 19.03 -14.32
CA ARG A 519 10.96 18.11 -14.58
C ARG A 519 11.05 17.56 -15.98
N GLU A 520 11.02 16.24 -16.09
CA GLU A 520 10.86 15.51 -17.35
C GLU A 520 9.55 14.74 -17.34
N SER A 521 9.04 14.42 -18.54
CA SER A 521 7.91 13.48 -18.63
C SER A 521 8.39 12.10 -18.20
N PRO A 522 7.72 11.44 -17.25
CA PRO A 522 8.04 10.07 -16.92
C PRO A 522 7.98 9.14 -18.13
N PRO A 523 8.74 8.03 -18.12
CA PRO A 523 8.68 7.04 -19.19
C PRO A 523 7.25 6.63 -19.53
N ALA A 524 6.97 6.48 -20.82
CA ALA A 524 5.69 5.97 -21.27
C ALA A 524 5.49 4.53 -20.77
N ILE A 525 4.28 4.23 -20.32
CA ILE A 525 3.90 2.90 -19.85
C ILE A 525 3.03 2.20 -20.88
N ASN A 526 3.18 0.88 -20.99
CA ASN A 526 2.30 0.07 -21.81
C ASN A 526 1.00 -0.24 -21.03
N ARG A 527 -0.15 -0.05 -21.67
CA ARG A 527 -1.48 -0.17 -21.05
C ARG A 527 -2.38 -1.14 -21.84
N PRO A 528 -2.00 -2.41 -21.98
CA PRO A 528 -2.86 -3.40 -22.62
C PRO A 528 -4.09 -3.64 -21.76
N VAL A 529 -5.27 -3.72 -22.39
CA VAL A 529 -6.54 -3.99 -21.70
C VAL A 529 -6.87 -5.47 -21.86
N ALA A 530 -6.93 -6.19 -20.75
CA ALA A 530 -7.33 -7.59 -20.75
C ALA A 530 -8.84 -7.67 -21.06
N VAL A 531 -9.19 -8.35 -22.15
CA VAL A 531 -10.59 -8.56 -22.58
C VAL A 531 -11.21 -9.81 -21.96
N SER A 532 -10.45 -10.55 -21.17
CA SER A 532 -10.80 -11.82 -20.53
C SER A 532 -11.29 -11.70 -19.09
N VAL A 533 -11.11 -10.55 -18.44
CA VAL A 533 -11.37 -10.38 -17.00
C VAL A 533 -12.85 -10.55 -16.69
N GLN A 534 -13.18 -11.55 -15.90
CA GLN A 534 -14.49 -11.77 -15.33
C GLN A 534 -14.55 -11.13 -13.94
N LEU A 535 -15.38 -10.11 -13.74
CA LEU A 535 -15.49 -9.43 -12.45
C LEU A 535 -16.35 -10.20 -11.43
N SER A 536 -17.34 -10.95 -11.91
CA SER A 536 -18.22 -11.80 -11.11
C SER A 536 -18.42 -13.13 -11.82
N SER A 537 -18.49 -14.24 -11.08
CA SER A 537 -18.68 -15.61 -11.63
C SER A 537 -19.91 -15.78 -12.53
N THR A 538 -20.86 -14.83 -12.50
CA THR A 538 -22.09 -14.83 -13.30
C THR A 538 -22.07 -13.89 -14.51
N SER A 539 -21.03 -13.06 -14.68
CA SER A 539 -20.92 -12.11 -15.79
C SER A 539 -20.07 -12.65 -16.93
N PHE A 540 -20.19 -12.04 -18.12
CA PHE A 540 -19.21 -12.22 -19.20
C PHE A 540 -18.01 -11.30 -18.99
N PRO A 541 -16.84 -11.61 -19.58
CA PRO A 541 -16.44 -12.90 -20.15
C PRO A 541 -16.59 -14.06 -19.15
N GLN A 542 -16.84 -15.28 -19.63
CA GLN A 542 -17.14 -16.44 -18.78
C GLN A 542 -16.15 -17.58 -19.00
N GLY A 543 -15.56 -18.06 -17.91
CA GLY A 543 -14.70 -19.23 -17.86
C GLY A 543 -15.49 -20.55 -17.97
N SER A 544 -14.89 -21.55 -18.61
CA SER A 544 -15.38 -22.93 -18.63
C SER A 544 -14.23 -23.89 -18.92
N VAL A 545 -14.35 -25.15 -18.49
CA VAL A 545 -13.27 -26.13 -18.59
C VAL A 545 -13.73 -27.45 -19.18
N SER A 546 -12.78 -28.25 -19.66
CA SER A 546 -13.03 -29.59 -20.22
C SER A 546 -13.40 -30.65 -19.18
N VAL A 547 -13.34 -30.31 -17.89
CA VAL A 547 -13.56 -31.22 -16.76
C VAL A 547 -15.01 -31.09 -16.30
N ALA A 548 -15.72 -32.22 -16.23
CA ALA A 548 -17.09 -32.26 -15.75
C ALA A 548 -17.17 -31.86 -14.27
N ASP A 549 -18.26 -31.18 -13.90
CA ASP A 549 -18.57 -30.78 -12.52
C ASP A 549 -17.46 -29.96 -11.83
N ALA A 550 -16.71 -29.17 -12.63
CA ALA A 550 -15.69 -28.27 -12.09
C ALA A 550 -16.30 -27.19 -11.19
N ASP A 551 -15.57 -26.85 -10.13
CA ASP A 551 -15.95 -25.77 -9.20
C ASP A 551 -16.00 -24.43 -9.95
N THR A 552 -17.16 -23.79 -9.94
CA THR A 552 -17.41 -22.54 -10.65
C THR A 552 -16.58 -21.38 -10.11
N ASP A 553 -16.29 -21.36 -8.82
CA ASP A 553 -15.52 -20.29 -8.19
C ASP A 553 -14.03 -20.44 -8.53
N ALA A 554 -13.52 -21.68 -8.55
CA ALA A 554 -12.15 -21.95 -9.01
C ALA A 554 -11.97 -21.66 -10.51
N VAL A 555 -12.98 -21.93 -11.33
CA VAL A 555 -12.96 -21.55 -12.76
C VAL A 555 -12.94 -20.03 -12.89
N HIS A 556 -13.82 -19.32 -12.18
CA HIS A 556 -13.83 -17.85 -12.17
C HIS A 556 -12.47 -17.26 -11.76
N ALA A 557 -11.86 -17.81 -10.71
CA ALA A 557 -10.57 -17.38 -10.18
C ALA A 557 -9.41 -17.42 -11.19
N ALA A 558 -9.54 -18.20 -12.29
CA ALA A 558 -8.51 -18.26 -13.34
C ALA A 558 -8.62 -17.14 -14.39
N ILE A 559 -9.60 -16.23 -14.25
CA ILE A 559 -9.78 -15.03 -15.09
C ILE A 559 -10.32 -13.84 -14.27
N ASP A 560 -10.08 -13.80 -12.96
CA ASP A 560 -10.67 -12.81 -12.05
C ASP A 560 -9.85 -11.51 -11.94
N GLY A 561 -8.74 -11.45 -12.67
CA GLY A 561 -7.82 -10.32 -12.74
C GLY A 561 -6.71 -10.34 -11.70
N ARG A 562 -6.56 -11.40 -10.89
CA ARG A 562 -5.58 -11.47 -9.80
C ARG A 562 -4.48 -12.49 -10.05
N ILE A 563 -3.26 -12.16 -9.63
CA ILE A 563 -2.08 -13.03 -9.85
C ILE A 563 -1.18 -13.02 -8.61
N TRP A 564 -0.97 -14.19 -8.01
CA TRP A 564 0.08 -14.43 -7.03
C TRP A 564 0.52 -15.90 -7.03
N PHE A 565 1.67 -16.18 -6.40
CA PHE A 565 2.28 -17.52 -6.37
C PHE A 565 2.69 -17.95 -4.94
N PHE A 566 1.98 -17.46 -3.92
CA PHE A 566 2.18 -17.86 -2.54
C PHE A 566 2.00 -19.39 -2.38
N PRO A 567 2.93 -20.08 -1.68
CA PRO A 567 2.88 -21.54 -1.53
C PRO A 567 1.77 -22.03 -0.60
N GLU A 568 1.20 -21.17 0.25
CA GLU A 568 0.19 -21.52 1.22
C GLU A 568 -1.15 -21.89 0.53
N SER A 569 -1.68 -23.08 0.84
CA SER A 569 -2.85 -23.63 0.13
C SER A 569 -4.18 -22.96 0.51
N ASP A 570 -4.24 -22.31 1.67
CA ASP A 570 -5.39 -21.55 2.17
C ASP A 570 -5.59 -20.21 1.45
N VAL A 571 -4.61 -19.74 0.69
CA VAL A 571 -4.69 -18.56 -0.18
C VAL A 571 -4.51 -18.91 -1.66
N ALA A 572 -4.80 -20.14 -2.08
CA ALA A 572 -4.68 -20.53 -3.47
C ALA A 572 -5.60 -19.72 -4.41
N ASN A 573 -5.10 -19.27 -5.55
CA ASN A 573 -5.91 -18.72 -6.66
C ASN A 573 -5.94 -19.66 -7.87
N GLY A 574 -7.03 -19.59 -8.63
CA GLY A 574 -7.15 -20.21 -9.95
C GLY A 574 -7.74 -21.63 -9.96
N TRP A 575 -7.64 -22.26 -11.13
CA TRP A 575 -8.27 -23.55 -11.41
C TRP A 575 -7.26 -24.69 -11.49
N ASP A 576 -7.57 -25.81 -10.81
CA ASP A 576 -6.74 -27.01 -10.78
C ASP A 576 -7.25 -28.09 -11.74
N THR A 577 -6.34 -28.69 -12.51
CA THR A 577 -6.66 -29.90 -13.28
C THR A 577 -6.66 -31.16 -12.41
N PRO A 578 -7.33 -32.24 -12.85
CA PRO A 578 -6.95 -33.59 -12.46
C PRO A 578 -5.46 -33.87 -12.74
N ALA A 579 -4.91 -34.90 -12.10
CA ALA A 579 -3.56 -35.36 -12.42
C ALA A 579 -3.48 -35.83 -13.88
N GLY A 580 -2.40 -35.46 -14.57
CA GLY A 580 -2.16 -35.80 -15.96
C GLY A 580 -2.11 -37.31 -16.18
N ASN A 581 -2.64 -37.72 -17.33
CA ASN A 581 -2.67 -39.11 -17.80
C ASN A 581 -2.41 -39.20 -19.32
N GLY A 582 -1.79 -38.16 -19.89
CA GLY A 582 -1.56 -37.99 -21.33
C GLY A 582 -2.71 -37.37 -22.13
N SER A 583 -3.87 -37.08 -21.51
CA SER A 583 -4.99 -36.41 -22.17
C SER A 583 -4.81 -34.89 -22.23
N GLU A 584 -5.31 -34.28 -23.31
CA GLU A 584 -5.42 -32.83 -23.44
C GLU A 584 -6.64 -32.30 -22.66
N LEU A 585 -6.43 -31.21 -21.93
CA LEU A 585 -7.47 -30.44 -21.24
C LEU A 585 -7.54 -29.04 -21.85
N TRP A 586 -8.64 -28.33 -21.59
CA TRP A 586 -8.77 -26.94 -22.01
C TRP A 586 -9.44 -26.08 -20.96
N TYR A 587 -9.02 -24.82 -20.92
CA TYR A 587 -9.72 -23.72 -20.26
C TYR A 587 -10.17 -22.73 -21.34
N GLN A 588 -11.45 -22.41 -21.37
CA GLN A 588 -12.11 -21.62 -22.39
C GLN A 588 -12.73 -20.36 -21.78
N ILE A 589 -12.58 -19.26 -22.51
CA ILE A 589 -13.26 -18.00 -22.26
C ILE A 589 -14.32 -17.81 -23.34
N GLY A 590 -15.57 -17.65 -22.93
CA GLY A 590 -16.66 -17.17 -23.77
C GLY A 590 -16.85 -15.67 -23.60
N PHE A 591 -16.92 -14.93 -24.69
CA PHE A 591 -17.24 -13.51 -24.71
C PHE A 591 -18.73 -13.29 -24.96
N GLN A 592 -19.27 -12.16 -24.47
CA GLN A 592 -20.66 -11.80 -24.71
C GLN A 592 -20.91 -11.43 -26.18
N THR A 593 -19.91 -10.81 -26.80
CA THR A 593 -19.89 -10.36 -28.19
C THR A 593 -18.56 -10.73 -28.81
N SER A 594 -18.51 -10.73 -30.14
CA SER A 594 -17.26 -10.91 -30.88
C SER A 594 -16.21 -9.91 -30.42
N THR A 595 -15.08 -10.44 -29.97
CA THR A 595 -13.98 -9.69 -29.37
C THR A 595 -12.71 -9.94 -30.16
N GLN A 596 -11.97 -8.86 -30.44
CA GLN A 596 -10.65 -8.95 -31.06
C GLN A 596 -9.65 -9.55 -30.07
N THR A 597 -8.85 -10.51 -30.52
CA THR A 597 -7.82 -11.16 -29.71
C THR A 597 -6.53 -11.38 -30.53
N SER A 598 -5.37 -11.12 -29.95
CA SER A 598 -4.06 -11.24 -30.60
C SER A 598 -2.93 -11.71 -29.68
N SER A 599 -3.10 -11.66 -28.36
CA SER A 599 -2.07 -12.14 -27.42
C SER A 599 -2.64 -12.57 -26.07
N ALA A 600 -1.83 -13.28 -25.30
CA ALA A 600 -2.18 -13.74 -23.96
C ALA A 600 -0.99 -13.76 -22.99
N GLU A 601 -1.32 -13.57 -21.72
CA GLU A 601 -0.48 -13.86 -20.56
C GLU A 601 -1.13 -15.00 -19.77
N ILE A 602 -0.37 -16.05 -19.48
CA ILE A 602 -0.85 -17.27 -18.84
C ILE A 602 0.02 -17.55 -17.61
N ALA A 603 -0.60 -17.53 -16.42
CA ALA A 603 0.09 -17.76 -15.16
C ALA A 603 -0.14 -19.19 -14.69
N PHE A 604 0.94 -19.94 -14.49
CA PHE A 604 0.91 -21.31 -13.95
C PHE A 604 1.58 -21.36 -12.58
N PHE A 605 0.91 -21.98 -11.62
CA PHE A 605 1.49 -22.24 -10.30
C PHE A 605 2.17 -23.61 -10.26
N THR A 606 3.32 -23.66 -9.61
CA THR A 606 4.10 -24.89 -9.37
C THR A 606 4.48 -25.00 -7.91
N ASN A 607 4.34 -26.22 -7.39
CA ASN A 607 4.80 -26.58 -6.06
C ASN A 607 4.96 -28.10 -6.03
N SER A 608 6.22 -28.55 -5.95
CA SER A 608 6.54 -29.98 -6.01
C SER A 608 5.93 -30.79 -4.87
N THR A 609 5.79 -30.19 -3.69
CA THR A 609 5.23 -30.83 -2.48
C THR A 609 3.71 -31.01 -2.60
N GLN A 610 3.03 -30.10 -3.30
CA GLN A 610 1.60 -30.18 -3.58
C GLN A 610 1.27 -30.93 -4.88
N GLY A 611 2.28 -31.31 -5.68
CA GLY A 611 2.12 -32.05 -6.92
C GLY A 611 1.71 -31.20 -8.13
N PHE A 612 1.96 -29.88 -8.08
CA PHE A 612 1.71 -28.96 -9.19
C PHE A 612 2.97 -28.71 -10.02
N ASP A 613 2.79 -28.71 -11.34
CA ASP A 613 3.83 -28.41 -12.33
C ASP A 613 3.23 -27.61 -13.50
N VAL A 614 4.09 -27.07 -14.37
CA VAL A 614 3.66 -26.46 -15.64
C VAL A 614 3.20 -27.54 -16.64
N PRO A 615 2.35 -27.22 -17.64
CA PRO A 615 1.97 -28.19 -18.66
C PRO A 615 3.17 -28.60 -19.55
N ASP A 616 3.16 -29.85 -20.04
CA ASP A 616 4.18 -30.37 -20.99
C ASP A 616 4.18 -29.58 -22.31
N LYS A 617 2.99 -29.14 -22.72
CA LYS A 617 2.73 -28.34 -23.91
C LYS A 617 1.43 -27.57 -23.75
N TYR A 618 1.32 -26.45 -24.45
CA TYR A 618 0.07 -25.71 -24.60
C TYR A 618 -0.05 -25.10 -26.00
N SER A 619 -1.28 -24.78 -26.40
CA SER A 619 -1.57 -23.95 -27.56
C SER A 619 -2.82 -23.10 -27.34
N ILE A 620 -3.02 -22.11 -28.20
CA ILE A 620 -4.21 -21.25 -28.20
C ILE A 620 -5.07 -21.62 -29.39
N GLN A 621 -6.34 -21.93 -29.12
CA GLN A 621 -7.34 -22.18 -30.14
C GLN A 621 -8.42 -21.10 -30.12
N VAL A 622 -8.90 -20.73 -31.30
CA VAL A 622 -9.96 -19.73 -31.51
C VAL A 622 -11.16 -20.38 -32.19
N TYR A 623 -12.36 -19.95 -31.81
CA TYR A 623 -13.60 -20.47 -32.37
C TYR A 623 -14.10 -19.58 -33.52
N LYS A 624 -13.99 -20.06 -34.75
CA LYS A 624 -14.39 -19.31 -35.95
C LYS A 624 -15.15 -20.19 -36.93
N SER A 625 -16.26 -19.70 -37.47
CA SER A 625 -17.08 -20.44 -38.43
C SER A 625 -17.51 -21.82 -37.90
N ASP A 626 -18.00 -21.84 -36.66
CA ASP A 626 -18.50 -23.03 -35.96
C ASP A 626 -17.50 -24.17 -35.77
N LYS A 627 -16.20 -23.84 -35.71
CA LYS A 627 -15.13 -24.80 -35.46
C LYS A 627 -14.01 -24.18 -34.62
N TRP A 628 -13.38 -25.04 -33.83
CA TRP A 628 -12.10 -24.73 -33.20
C TRP A 628 -10.95 -24.93 -34.19
N SER A 629 -10.00 -23.99 -34.20
CA SER A 629 -8.73 -24.13 -34.91
C SER A 629 -7.61 -23.47 -34.11
N GLU A 630 -6.38 -23.94 -34.31
CA GLU A 630 -5.19 -23.26 -33.78
C GLU A 630 -5.14 -21.79 -34.22
N ALA A 631 -4.66 -20.93 -33.34
CA ALA A 631 -4.42 -19.53 -33.65
C ALA A 631 -3.38 -19.40 -34.78
N SER A 632 -3.63 -18.51 -35.74
CA SER A 632 -2.79 -18.38 -36.93
C SER A 632 -1.49 -17.63 -36.62
N ASN A 633 -0.38 -18.08 -37.19
CA ASN A 633 0.96 -17.51 -36.99
C ASN A 633 1.34 -17.32 -35.51
N ALA A 634 0.93 -18.27 -34.67
CA ALA A 634 1.12 -18.16 -33.24
C ALA A 634 2.60 -18.32 -32.84
N ASN A 635 3.02 -17.53 -31.85
CA ASN A 635 4.30 -17.62 -31.18
C ASN A 635 4.07 -17.92 -29.69
N TYR A 636 4.61 -19.04 -29.22
CA TYR A 636 4.46 -19.54 -27.86
C TYR A 636 5.82 -19.58 -27.16
N SER A 637 5.90 -18.91 -26.00
CA SER A 637 7.03 -19.10 -25.09
C SER A 637 6.95 -20.46 -24.39
N SER A 638 8.04 -20.92 -23.77
CA SER A 638 7.95 -22.11 -22.90
C SER A 638 7.12 -21.80 -21.66
N PRO A 639 6.32 -22.75 -21.14
CA PRO A 639 5.62 -22.58 -19.87
C PRO A 639 6.56 -22.17 -18.74
N VAL A 640 6.17 -21.11 -18.02
CA VAL A 640 6.95 -20.53 -16.92
C VAL A 640 6.33 -20.91 -15.59
N ALA A 641 7.11 -21.56 -14.73
CA ALA A 641 6.71 -21.96 -13.39
C ALA A 641 6.67 -20.75 -12.45
N ASN A 642 5.54 -20.45 -11.80
CA ASN A 642 5.39 -19.30 -10.89
C ASN A 642 5.84 -17.98 -11.54
N GLY A 643 5.36 -17.74 -12.77
CA GLY A 643 5.65 -16.56 -13.56
C GLY A 643 4.70 -16.47 -14.75
N ILE A 644 4.97 -15.56 -15.69
CA ILE A 644 4.09 -15.29 -16.83
C ILE A 644 4.59 -15.98 -18.09
N THR A 645 3.74 -16.84 -18.66
CA THR A 645 3.93 -17.45 -19.98
C THR A 645 3.25 -16.57 -21.02
N HIS A 646 3.99 -16.16 -22.06
CA HIS A 646 3.48 -15.30 -23.12
C HIS A 646 3.11 -16.08 -24.39
N ALA A 647 2.02 -15.68 -25.03
CA ALA A 647 1.61 -16.15 -26.34
C ALA A 647 1.12 -14.97 -27.21
N SER A 648 1.34 -15.04 -28.52
CA SER A 648 0.83 -14.07 -29.50
C SER A 648 0.43 -14.75 -30.80
N TRP A 649 -0.46 -14.15 -31.58
CA TRP A 649 -0.99 -14.67 -32.85
C TRP A 649 -1.54 -13.53 -33.72
N ASP A 650 -1.90 -13.84 -34.97
CA ASP A 650 -2.57 -12.88 -35.85
C ASP A 650 -3.94 -12.48 -35.29
N GLY A 651 -4.19 -11.18 -35.17
CA GLY A 651 -5.44 -10.63 -34.63
C GLY A 651 -6.69 -11.26 -35.26
N VAL A 652 -7.60 -11.74 -34.41
CA VAL A 652 -8.82 -12.43 -34.81
C VAL A 652 -9.99 -12.05 -33.93
N ASP A 653 -11.11 -11.72 -34.57
CA ASP A 653 -12.41 -11.58 -33.95
C ASP A 653 -13.01 -12.96 -33.65
N THR A 654 -13.36 -13.19 -32.39
CA THR A 654 -13.93 -14.45 -31.92
C THR A 654 -14.89 -14.24 -30.75
N ASP A 655 -15.90 -15.11 -30.65
CA ASP A 655 -16.80 -15.16 -29.49
C ASP A 655 -16.26 -16.10 -28.41
N LYS A 656 -15.28 -16.96 -28.73
CA LYS A 656 -14.65 -17.91 -27.79
C LYS A 656 -13.18 -18.12 -28.09
N ILE A 657 -12.39 -18.23 -27.04
CA ILE A 657 -10.96 -18.58 -27.10
C ILE A 657 -10.66 -19.60 -26.01
N ARG A 658 -9.69 -20.49 -26.23
CA ARG A 658 -9.26 -21.43 -25.20
C ARG A 658 -7.76 -21.69 -25.24
N VAL A 659 -7.17 -21.89 -24.07
CA VAL A 659 -5.88 -22.53 -23.92
C VAL A 659 -6.10 -24.03 -23.84
N VAL A 660 -5.43 -24.79 -24.69
CA VAL A 660 -5.40 -26.25 -24.67
C VAL A 660 -4.03 -26.69 -24.18
N PHE A 661 -3.98 -27.60 -23.22
CA PHE A 661 -2.71 -28.00 -22.60
C PHE A 661 -2.74 -29.44 -22.07
N THR A 662 -1.56 -30.01 -21.86
CA THR A 662 -1.39 -31.37 -21.33
C THR A 662 -0.67 -31.30 -19.98
N PRO A 663 -1.36 -31.61 -18.86
CA PRO A 663 -0.69 -31.78 -17.57
C PRO A 663 0.32 -32.95 -17.63
N PRO A 664 1.50 -32.83 -17.01
CA PRO A 664 2.46 -33.93 -16.95
C PRO A 664 1.88 -35.16 -16.24
N ASP A 665 2.34 -36.35 -16.62
CA ASP A 665 1.84 -37.61 -16.06
C ASP A 665 1.99 -37.64 -14.53
N GLY A 666 0.87 -37.87 -13.83
CA GLY A 666 0.81 -37.87 -12.36
C GLY A 666 0.94 -36.50 -11.68
N LYS A 667 0.99 -35.39 -12.42
CA LYS A 667 1.03 -34.01 -11.90
C LYS A 667 -0.22 -33.24 -12.26
N LYS A 668 -0.59 -32.28 -11.42
CA LYS A 668 -1.67 -31.32 -11.71
C LYS A 668 -1.07 -30.06 -12.32
N VAL A 669 -1.86 -29.33 -13.09
CA VAL A 669 -1.58 -27.95 -13.49
C VAL A 669 -2.58 -27.04 -12.78
N ARG A 670 -2.09 -25.97 -12.17
CA ARG A 670 -2.93 -24.88 -11.66
C ARG A 670 -2.81 -23.69 -12.61
N LEU A 671 -3.91 -23.33 -13.25
CA LEU A 671 -4.02 -22.12 -14.04
C LEU A 671 -4.44 -20.99 -13.10
N VAL A 672 -3.49 -20.13 -12.74
CA VAL A 672 -3.70 -19.00 -11.82
C VAL A 672 -4.50 -17.91 -12.52
N GLU A 673 -4.14 -17.59 -13.76
CA GLU A 673 -4.79 -16.53 -14.53
C GLU A 673 -4.56 -16.76 -16.03
N PHE A 674 -5.59 -16.50 -16.85
CA PHE A 674 -5.52 -16.48 -18.31
C PHE A 674 -5.99 -15.15 -18.87
N LYS A 675 -5.06 -14.21 -19.06
CA LYS A 675 -5.34 -12.91 -19.67
C LYS A 675 -5.24 -12.98 -21.18
N VAL A 676 -6.23 -12.43 -21.87
CA VAL A 676 -6.28 -12.30 -23.33
C VAL A 676 -6.38 -10.82 -23.69
N PHE A 677 -5.67 -10.40 -24.73
CA PHE A 677 -5.59 -9.04 -25.21
C PHE A 677 -5.90 -8.96 -26.72
N GLY A 678 -6.47 -7.84 -27.16
CA GLY A 678 -6.88 -7.55 -28.54
C GLY A 678 -5.77 -7.15 -29.48
#